data_AF-A0A7L5CCV1-F1
#
_entry.id   AF-A0A7L5CCV1-F1
#
_cell.length_a   1.000
_cell.length_b   1.000
_cell.length_c   1.000
_cell.angle_alpha   90.00
_cell.angle_beta   90.00
_cell.angle_gamma   90.00
#
_symmetry.space_group_name_H-M   'P 1'
#
loop_
_entity.id
_entity.type
_entity.pdbx_description
1 polymer ?
#
loop_
_entity_poly.entity_id
_entity_poly.type
_entity_poly.pdbx_seq_one_letter_code
_entity_poly.pdbx_strand_id
1 'polypeptide(L)'
;MNLLKLQKALGYKVREIGMCHGIAYMAIQAIIRNQLGTYIKRIEILDLFIKSQGNDEEKAINDLVKEIKKAESKRADKDHIGKLTDYEKMLLDIVAWLDGVQIYHGLDFKSIGKSEYYINYQDYRRSTNFFGGNDEGYQKIFLQSKDVCLLTKAKISEIYHKVLYSNKSIAFSITRPGHIIAIGKSKSFNSIYLINHNQHSIISNADQAFNLIYKACFDGVVSEDKAISILEFTDTPQIDIYIYFNDNQKLTDKNIQDLLYISLREGHTEAVKKYTDCILETKKYHLLSINDKINAPGLYVAMQNDHAETVEAFIKIIAQSSIPNQMKTKLLLAEQDGFSGLYIALHNGHIETIKTYIETIIIIKCNIDKYELISACSDNNCTPGLFSALANGYVEGIETYIKTIDSISDVSINKFKKQIFTAENINGTPGLFMALANDHAEAVKTYIKAVANIKDTTINKQDLLAAIDNGAPGLYIALEKGHTEAIKIYIEEICNISNINKYQLLHSKNSRGTPGLFAALRNGHTDTIKTYIKAISNIQDDSINSHKQEVLAAKHNNVSGLFIALQNNHVDTIKIYIETIININDSTINKQELLTATSHLNNPGLFTIMQEDKVDAVEAYIEAIEEINNPMIDKGKLLSAISINNISGLYQALLTNKEDSMISTYLKIKDNNGYCANTIMNSKVDKVEIKRLLLKWAYRYKQGVNKNIKDYPLLIKLLSYNRSSIFKKAITASMKQLCSHIDWYQHGPYK
;
A
#
# COMPACT_ATOMS: atom_id res chain seq x y z
N MET A 1 2.86 34.02 17.29
CA MET A 1 3.08 33.68 15.86
C MET A 1 2.08 32.62 15.41
N ASN A 2 1.54 32.72 14.19
CA ASN A 2 0.65 31.73 13.60
C ASN A 2 1.42 30.43 13.28
N LEU A 3 1.20 29.40 14.12
CA LEU A 3 1.89 28.12 14.02
C LEU A 3 1.53 27.34 12.75
N LEU A 4 0.34 27.54 12.18
CA LEU A 4 -0.04 26.88 10.92
C LEU A 4 0.79 27.43 9.75
N LYS A 5 0.93 28.77 9.67
CA LYS A 5 1.76 29.41 8.65
C LYS A 5 3.24 29.03 8.80
N LEU A 6 3.77 29.03 10.02
CA LEU A 6 5.15 28.63 10.29
C LEU A 6 5.42 27.19 9.83
N GLN A 7 4.55 26.25 10.20
CA GLN A 7 4.70 24.86 9.80
C GLN A 7 4.60 24.67 8.28
N LYS A 8 3.67 25.35 7.61
CA LYS A 8 3.60 25.34 6.14
C LYS A 8 4.87 25.90 5.50
N ALA A 9 5.44 27.00 6.03
CA ALA A 9 6.67 27.61 5.52
C ALA A 9 7.92 26.72 5.76
N LEU A 10 7.92 25.95 6.85
CA LEU A 10 8.90 24.89 7.09
C LEU A 10 8.69 23.66 6.21
N GLY A 11 7.55 23.54 5.52
CA GLY A 11 7.23 22.48 4.57
C GLY A 11 6.49 21.28 5.16
N TYR A 12 5.82 21.45 6.30
CA TYR A 12 4.90 20.44 6.85
C TYR A 12 3.57 20.45 6.08
N LYS A 13 2.99 19.26 5.80
CA LYS A 13 1.69 19.09 5.14
C LYS A 13 0.53 19.17 6.15
N VAL A 14 0.45 20.27 6.90
CA VAL A 14 -0.50 20.44 8.02
C VAL A 14 -1.79 21.16 7.59
N ARG A 15 -2.93 20.72 8.15
CA ARG A 15 -4.24 21.39 8.07
C ARG A 15 -4.57 22.01 9.43
N GLU A 16 -5.45 23.01 9.44
CA GLU A 16 -5.85 23.70 10.68
C GLU A 16 -6.60 22.78 11.66
N ILE A 17 -7.44 21.89 11.11
CA ILE A 17 -8.23 20.92 11.86
C ILE A 17 -7.29 19.94 12.57
N GLY A 18 -7.43 19.82 13.90
CA GLY A 18 -6.68 18.86 14.72
C GLY A 18 -5.42 19.42 15.39
N MET A 19 -4.86 20.55 14.92
CA MET A 19 -3.59 21.13 15.42
C MET A 19 -3.59 21.45 16.91
N CYS A 20 -4.75 21.83 17.44
CA CYS A 20 -4.95 22.02 18.87
C CYS A 20 -4.60 20.77 19.69
N HIS A 21 -4.87 19.55 19.19
CA HIS A 21 -4.59 18.31 19.92
C HIS A 21 -3.11 18.04 20.07
N GLY A 22 -2.32 18.17 18.99
CA GLY A 22 -0.88 18.01 19.09
C GLY A 22 -0.25 19.07 20.00
N ILE A 23 -0.70 20.32 19.92
CA ILE A 23 -0.20 21.39 20.79
C ILE A 23 -0.55 21.12 22.27
N ALA A 24 -1.79 20.75 22.57
CA ALA A 24 -2.26 20.48 23.92
C ALA A 24 -1.57 19.26 24.54
N TYR A 25 -1.36 18.18 23.77
CA TYR A 25 -0.65 17.02 24.27
C TYR A 25 0.85 17.27 24.45
N MET A 26 1.49 18.03 23.56
CA MET A 26 2.88 18.48 23.78
C MET A 26 3.00 19.37 25.03
N ALA A 27 1.99 20.19 25.32
CA ALA A 27 1.92 20.95 26.56
C ALA A 27 1.77 20.05 27.79
N ILE A 28 0.86 19.08 27.76
CA ILE A 28 0.67 18.09 28.84
C ILE A 28 1.98 17.33 29.08
N GLN A 29 2.65 16.86 28.02
CA GLN A 29 3.95 16.21 28.14
C GLN A 29 4.98 17.10 28.82
N ALA A 30 5.09 18.36 28.39
CA ALA A 30 6.02 19.31 28.98
C ALA A 30 5.68 19.59 30.46
N ILE A 31 4.41 19.71 30.81
CA ILE A 31 3.96 19.91 32.18
C ILE A 31 4.39 18.73 33.06
N ILE A 32 4.01 17.51 32.67
CA ILE A 32 4.25 16.30 33.47
C ILE A 32 5.74 15.98 33.58
N ARG A 33 6.49 16.11 32.49
CA ARG A 33 7.95 15.88 32.46
C ARG A 33 8.77 17.03 33.03
N ASN A 34 8.14 18.00 33.69
CA ASN A 34 8.82 19.12 34.36
C ASN A 34 9.64 20.02 33.39
N GLN A 35 9.18 20.13 32.14
CA GLN A 35 9.77 20.91 31.05
C GLN A 35 8.88 22.09 30.59
N LEU A 36 7.88 22.48 31.39
CA LEU A 36 6.98 23.59 31.05
C LEU A 36 7.74 24.89 30.77
N GLY A 37 8.81 25.17 31.52
CA GLY A 37 9.66 26.34 31.25
C GLY A 37 10.27 26.34 29.85
N THR A 38 10.73 25.19 29.36
CA THR A 38 11.24 25.04 27.97
C THR A 38 10.13 25.25 26.96
N TYR A 39 8.94 24.70 27.21
CA TYR A 39 7.78 24.87 26.35
C TYR A 39 7.38 26.35 26.21
N ILE A 40 7.28 27.07 27.34
CA ILE A 40 6.93 28.50 27.34
C ILE A 40 8.01 29.33 26.63
N LYS A 41 9.30 29.06 26.89
CA LYS A 41 10.41 29.74 26.19
C LYS A 41 10.29 29.64 24.67
N ARG A 42 9.93 28.46 24.13
CA ARG A 42 9.72 28.29 22.68
C ARG A 42 8.68 29.30 22.16
N ILE A 43 7.56 29.46 22.86
CA ILE A 43 6.50 30.39 22.45
C ILE A 43 6.97 31.84 22.57
N GLU A 44 7.64 32.20 23.68
CA GLU A 44 8.19 33.55 23.88
C GLU A 44 9.18 33.94 22.77
N ILE A 45 10.02 33.00 22.33
CA ILE A 45 10.96 33.21 21.21
C ILE A 45 10.18 33.53 19.93
N LEU A 46 9.13 32.77 19.61
CA LEU A 46 8.30 33.05 18.43
C LEU A 46 7.67 34.45 18.51
N ASP A 47 7.26 34.91 19.69
CA ASP A 47 6.73 36.26 19.88
C ASP A 47 7.81 37.34 19.79
N LEU A 48 9.06 37.06 20.21
CA LEU A 48 10.19 37.96 20.03
C LEU A 48 10.54 38.16 18.54
N PHE A 49 10.46 37.10 17.72
CA PHE A 49 10.65 37.22 16.27
C PHE A 49 9.59 38.12 15.61
N ILE A 50 8.34 38.05 16.06
CA ILE A 50 7.30 38.96 15.57
C ILE A 50 7.63 40.41 15.94
N LYS A 51 8.00 40.63 17.21
CA LYS A 51 8.33 41.98 17.71
C LYS A 51 9.54 42.57 16.99
N SER A 52 10.57 41.77 16.70
CA SER A 52 11.78 42.24 16.01
C SER A 52 11.53 42.68 14.57
N GLN A 53 10.44 42.20 13.95
CA GLN A 53 10.03 42.58 12.60
C GLN A 53 8.91 43.63 12.59
N GLY A 54 8.75 44.41 13.67
CA GLY A 54 7.73 45.47 13.73
C GLY A 54 6.29 44.93 13.76
N ASN A 55 6.11 43.72 14.29
CA ASN A 55 4.85 42.96 14.28
C ASN A 55 4.41 42.47 12.89
N ASP A 56 5.31 42.47 11.89
CA ASP A 56 5.08 41.80 10.62
C ASP A 56 5.31 40.28 10.78
N GLU A 57 4.20 39.55 10.89
CA GLU A 57 4.21 38.10 11.08
C GLU A 57 4.80 37.33 9.89
N GLU A 58 4.54 37.77 8.65
CA GLU A 58 5.00 37.07 7.46
C GLU A 58 6.51 37.19 7.32
N LYS A 59 7.04 38.40 7.55
CA LYS A 59 8.48 38.64 7.57
C LYS A 59 9.16 37.88 8.70
N ALA A 60 8.57 37.86 9.90
CA ALA A 60 9.08 37.10 11.04
C ALA A 60 9.15 35.60 10.77
N ILE A 61 8.13 35.02 10.12
CA ILE A 61 8.14 33.61 9.72
C ILE A 61 9.25 33.34 8.70
N ASN A 62 9.38 34.18 7.67
CA ASN A 62 10.39 34.00 6.62
C ASN A 62 11.82 34.05 7.19
N ASP A 63 12.09 35.00 8.09
CA ASP A 63 13.39 35.13 8.74
C ASP A 63 13.67 33.94 9.68
N LEU A 64 12.68 33.52 10.47
CA LEU A 64 12.82 32.34 11.35
C LEU A 64 13.10 31.07 10.54
N VAL A 65 12.37 30.83 9.44
CA VAL A 65 12.57 29.68 8.55
C VAL A 65 13.98 29.69 7.96
N LYS A 66 14.50 30.85 7.58
CA LYS A 66 15.87 31.00 7.07
C LYS A 66 16.91 30.62 8.11
N GLU A 67 16.74 31.08 9.36
CA GLU A 67 17.66 30.75 10.46
C GLU A 67 17.57 29.27 10.87
N ILE A 68 16.36 28.68 10.89
CA ILE A 68 16.18 27.24 11.12
C ILE A 68 16.90 26.41 10.04
N LYS A 69 16.70 26.73 8.76
CA LYS A 69 17.36 26.01 7.66
C LYS A 69 18.89 26.09 7.74
N LYS A 70 19.44 27.22 8.19
CA LYS A 70 20.88 27.35 8.45
C LYS A 70 21.34 26.40 9.56
N ALA A 71 20.61 26.38 10.68
CA ALA A 71 20.91 25.48 11.80
C ALA A 71 20.81 24.00 11.41
N GLU A 72 19.80 23.62 10.62
CA GLU A 72 19.64 22.27 10.09
C GLU A 72 20.79 21.87 9.15
N SER A 73 21.17 22.76 8.24
CA SER A 73 22.30 22.53 7.31
C SER A 73 23.60 22.31 8.08
N LYS A 74 23.83 23.12 9.13
CA LYS A 74 25.02 23.01 9.99
C LYS A 74 25.02 21.72 10.83
N ARG A 75 23.85 21.23 11.26
CA ARG A 75 23.71 19.94 11.95
C ARG A 75 24.02 18.76 11.02
N ALA A 76 23.67 18.86 9.74
CA ALA A 76 23.87 17.80 8.74
C ALA A 76 25.34 17.65 8.31
N ASP A 77 26.15 18.69 8.49
CA ASP A 77 27.58 18.67 8.22
C ASP A 77 28.35 17.93 9.33
N LYS A 78 28.96 16.80 8.98
CA LYS A 78 29.69 15.91 9.90
C LYS A 78 30.87 16.59 10.60
N ASP A 79 31.43 17.65 10.02
CA ASP A 79 32.56 18.39 10.59
C ASP A 79 32.13 19.43 11.67
N HIS A 80 30.82 19.69 11.79
CA HIS A 80 30.26 20.74 12.64
C HIS A 80 29.25 20.25 13.71
N ILE A 81 29.04 18.93 13.83
CA ILE A 81 28.10 18.30 14.79
C ILE A 81 28.34 18.77 16.24
N GLY A 82 29.58 19.11 16.62
CA GLY A 82 29.94 19.61 17.95
C GLY A 82 29.92 21.15 18.14
N LYS A 83 29.56 21.96 17.13
CA LYS A 83 29.72 23.44 17.14
C LYS A 83 28.41 24.22 16.97
N LEU A 84 27.27 23.63 17.29
CA LEU A 84 26.00 24.38 17.34
C LEU A 84 26.02 25.37 18.52
N THR A 85 25.75 26.63 18.21
CA THR A 85 25.49 27.66 19.22
C THR A 85 24.21 27.35 19.98
N ASP A 86 24.05 27.91 21.18
CA ASP A 86 22.83 27.69 21.95
C ASP A 86 21.59 28.27 21.26
N TYR A 87 21.76 29.34 20.48
CA TYR A 87 20.73 29.87 19.59
C TYR A 87 20.31 28.88 18.49
N GLU A 88 21.27 28.23 17.82
CA GLU A 88 20.96 27.21 16.81
C GLU A 88 20.30 25.96 17.42
N LYS A 89 20.76 25.50 18.60
CA LYS A 89 20.11 24.41 19.33
C LYS A 89 18.66 24.75 19.68
N MET A 90 18.42 25.98 20.12
CA MET A 90 17.09 26.49 20.43
C MET A 90 16.18 26.53 19.18
N LEU A 91 16.70 26.93 18.03
CA LEU A 91 15.94 26.87 16.76
C LEU A 91 15.57 25.44 16.37
N LEU A 92 16.51 24.50 16.51
CA LEU A 92 16.26 23.07 16.24
C LEU A 92 15.28 22.44 17.25
N ASP A 93 15.26 22.94 18.48
CA ASP A 93 14.33 22.53 19.52
C ASP A 93 12.87 22.95 19.20
N ILE A 94 12.67 24.08 18.50
CA ILE A 94 11.37 24.46 17.95
C ILE A 94 10.92 23.44 16.89
N VAL A 95 11.84 22.99 16.01
CA VAL A 95 11.52 21.97 14.99
C VAL A 95 11.13 20.65 15.66
N ALA A 96 11.87 20.21 16.68
CA ALA A 96 11.54 19.00 17.43
C ALA A 96 10.17 19.10 18.14
N TRP A 97 9.82 20.29 18.66
CA TRP A 97 8.49 20.54 19.21
C TRP A 97 7.38 20.44 18.15
N LEU A 98 7.60 21.03 16.97
CA LEU A 98 6.64 20.94 15.86
C LEU A 98 6.51 19.51 15.32
N ASP A 99 7.60 18.75 15.23
CA ASP A 99 7.56 17.32 14.91
C ASP A 99 6.70 16.56 15.94
N GLY A 100 6.84 16.88 17.22
CA GLY A 100 5.96 16.37 18.28
C GLY A 100 4.48 16.70 18.03
N VAL A 101 4.16 17.92 17.60
CA VAL A 101 2.77 18.27 17.20
C VAL A 101 2.31 17.42 16.02
N GLN A 102 3.16 17.16 15.03
CA GLN A 102 2.82 16.38 13.84
C GLN A 102 2.63 14.88 14.09
N ILE A 103 3.35 14.35 15.09
CA ILE A 103 3.15 12.98 15.56
C ILE A 103 1.70 12.76 16.01
N TYR A 104 1.17 13.70 16.79
CA TYR A 104 -0.24 13.73 17.19
C TYR A 104 -1.18 14.05 16.02
N HIS A 105 -0.67 14.22 14.80
CA HIS A 105 -1.45 14.34 13.57
C HIS A 105 -1.31 13.12 12.64
N GLY A 106 -0.46 12.14 12.96
CA GLY A 106 -0.14 11.04 12.05
C GLY A 106 0.59 11.49 10.77
N LEU A 107 1.38 12.58 10.82
CA LEU A 107 2.09 13.13 9.65
C LEU A 107 3.61 12.89 9.69
N ASP A 108 4.21 12.89 8.49
CA ASP A 108 5.66 12.79 8.21
C ASP A 108 6.49 13.80 9.05
N PHE A 109 7.57 13.33 9.68
CA PHE A 109 8.42 14.12 10.60
C PHE A 109 9.79 14.41 10.00
N LYS A 110 10.25 15.66 10.11
CA LYS A 110 11.44 16.14 9.36
C LYS A 110 12.78 15.82 10.03
N SER A 111 12.80 15.59 11.34
CA SER A 111 14.06 15.46 12.10
C SER A 111 14.74 14.09 12.02
N ILE A 112 14.03 13.03 11.61
CA ILE A 112 14.56 11.67 11.50
C ILE A 112 14.18 11.17 10.10
N GLY A 113 15.16 10.84 9.27
CA GLY A 113 14.90 10.36 7.90
C GLY A 113 13.90 9.19 7.90
N LYS A 114 12.96 9.23 6.94
CA LYS A 114 11.92 8.23 6.61
C LYS A 114 11.88 7.01 7.56
N SER A 115 10.95 7.00 8.52
CA SER A 115 10.56 5.77 9.21
C SER A 115 9.28 5.19 8.60
N GLU A 116 9.13 3.87 8.69
CA GLU A 116 8.07 3.05 8.07
C GLU A 116 6.65 3.25 8.65
N TYR A 117 6.43 4.23 9.54
CA TYR A 117 5.11 4.49 10.12
C TYR A 117 4.27 5.40 9.23
N TYR A 118 3.85 4.86 8.08
CA TYR A 118 2.85 5.49 7.23
C TYR A 118 1.46 5.31 7.86
N ILE A 119 1.01 6.30 8.63
CA ILE A 119 -0.41 6.38 9.01
C ILE A 119 -1.09 7.24 7.95
N ASN A 120 -1.80 6.63 7.00
CA ASN A 120 -2.47 7.32 5.88
C ASN A 120 -3.62 8.25 6.29
N TYR A 121 -3.88 8.46 7.58
CA TYR A 121 -5.01 9.23 8.09
C TYR A 121 -4.61 10.18 9.22
N GLN A 122 -5.06 11.43 9.09
CA GLN A 122 -4.92 12.49 10.09
C GLN A 122 -5.77 12.14 11.33
N ASP A 123 -5.19 11.55 12.36
CA ASP A 123 -5.98 11.18 13.55
C ASP A 123 -5.22 11.30 14.89
N TYR A 124 -5.38 12.46 15.53
CA TYR A 124 -4.90 12.72 16.90
C TYR A 124 -5.50 11.78 17.96
N ARG A 125 -6.55 11.04 17.63
CA ARG A 125 -7.24 10.11 18.53
C ARG A 125 -6.51 8.77 18.63
N ARG A 126 -5.54 8.48 17.74
CA ARG A 126 -4.69 7.28 17.75
C ARG A 126 -3.35 7.44 18.49
N SER A 127 -2.96 8.66 18.85
CA SER A 127 -1.65 8.96 19.46
C SER A 127 -1.57 8.71 20.99
N THR A 128 -2.44 7.87 21.55
CA THR A 128 -2.49 7.57 23.00
C THR A 128 -1.26 6.82 23.50
N ASN A 129 -0.54 6.10 22.63
CA ASN A 129 0.70 5.38 22.97
C ASN A 129 1.94 6.28 23.18
N PHE A 130 1.87 7.59 22.91
CA PHE A 130 3.01 8.51 23.11
C PHE A 130 3.34 8.81 24.58
N PHE A 131 2.48 8.39 25.51
CA PHE A 131 2.75 8.45 26.94
C PHE A 131 3.60 7.27 27.46
N GLY A 132 3.79 6.23 26.65
CA GLY A 132 4.65 5.09 26.94
C GLY A 132 6.11 5.43 26.70
N GLY A 133 6.82 5.93 27.71
CA GLY A 133 8.28 5.98 27.67
C GLY A 133 8.85 4.56 27.68
N ASN A 134 9.42 4.12 26.56
CA ASN A 134 10.22 2.89 26.47
C ASN A 134 11.70 3.11 26.83
N ASP A 135 12.12 4.36 27.06
CA ASP A 135 13.52 4.69 27.33
C ASP A 135 13.78 4.93 28.83
N GLU A 136 14.85 4.31 29.34
CA GLU A 136 15.40 4.55 30.67
C GLU A 136 15.72 6.06 30.83
N GLY A 137 14.93 6.78 31.64
CA GLY A 137 15.22 8.16 32.04
C GLY A 137 14.10 9.18 31.83
N TYR A 138 13.03 8.87 31.07
CA TYR A 138 11.88 9.78 30.91
C TYR A 138 10.71 9.40 31.82
N GLN A 139 10.16 10.41 32.50
CA GLN A 139 9.01 10.23 33.39
C GLN A 139 7.76 9.83 32.58
N LYS A 140 7.17 8.67 32.91
CA LYS A 140 5.92 8.16 32.31
C LYS A 140 4.74 9.07 32.68
N ILE A 141 3.78 9.17 31.78
CA ILE A 141 2.58 10.00 31.95
C ILE A 141 1.38 9.08 32.06
N PHE A 142 0.56 9.28 33.08
CA PHE A 142 -0.57 8.42 33.40
C PHE A 142 -1.86 9.21 33.40
N LEU A 143 -2.87 8.72 32.68
CA LEU A 143 -4.25 9.21 32.76
C LEU A 143 -4.86 8.76 34.10
N GLN A 144 -5.36 9.69 34.90
CA GLN A 144 -5.90 9.44 36.24
C GLN A 144 -7.43 9.42 36.27
N SER A 145 -8.06 10.35 35.55
CA SER A 145 -9.51 10.51 35.56
C SER A 145 -10.05 11.04 34.24
N LYS A 146 -11.34 10.78 34.04
CA LYS A 146 -12.14 10.99 32.84
C LYS A 146 -13.46 11.63 33.27
N ASP A 147 -13.65 12.94 33.07
CA ASP A 147 -14.86 13.65 33.51
C ASP A 147 -15.60 14.26 32.31
N VAL A 148 -16.86 13.88 32.10
CA VAL A 148 -17.74 14.48 31.08
C VAL A 148 -18.86 15.24 31.77
N CYS A 149 -18.77 16.56 31.78
CA CYS A 149 -19.67 17.41 32.54
C CYS A 149 -19.99 18.74 31.84
N LEU A 150 -20.84 19.54 32.46
CA LEU A 150 -21.07 20.93 32.05
C LEU A 150 -19.96 21.81 32.62
N LEU A 151 -19.47 22.73 31.78
CA LEU A 151 -18.56 23.78 32.18
C LEU A 151 -19.26 24.70 33.19
N THR A 152 -18.89 24.58 34.46
CA THR A 152 -19.42 25.41 35.57
C THR A 152 -18.26 26.06 36.31
N LYS A 153 -18.53 27.18 36.99
CA LYS A 153 -17.51 27.82 37.83
C LYS A 153 -17.02 26.91 38.94
N ALA A 154 -17.93 26.14 39.54
CA ALA A 154 -17.60 25.18 40.60
C ALA A 154 -16.59 24.13 40.11
N LYS A 155 -16.84 23.51 38.95
CA LYS A 155 -15.94 22.51 38.37
C LYS A 155 -14.57 23.08 38.02
N ILE A 156 -14.52 24.28 37.44
CA ILE A 156 -13.23 24.92 37.13
C ILE A 156 -12.50 25.33 38.42
N SER A 157 -13.21 25.76 39.46
CA SER A 157 -12.62 26.06 40.76
C SER A 157 -12.00 24.81 41.39
N GLU A 158 -12.65 23.65 41.27
CA GLU A 158 -12.12 22.34 41.69
C GLU A 158 -10.79 22.04 40.98
N ILE A 159 -10.76 22.12 39.64
CA ILE A 159 -9.55 21.90 38.84
C ILE A 159 -8.44 22.89 39.23
N TYR A 160 -8.77 24.17 39.33
CA TYR A 160 -7.82 25.22 39.70
C TYR A 160 -7.17 24.94 41.05
N HIS A 161 -7.96 24.62 42.07
CA HIS A 161 -7.42 24.31 43.40
C HIS A 161 -6.61 23.01 43.41
N LYS A 162 -7.04 22.00 42.65
CA LYS A 162 -6.31 20.75 42.50
C LYS A 162 -4.92 20.99 41.88
N VAL A 163 -4.83 21.82 40.85
CA VAL A 163 -3.54 22.24 40.28
C VAL A 163 -2.76 23.09 41.28
N LEU A 164 -3.37 24.12 41.88
CA LEU A 164 -2.72 25.07 42.78
C LEU A 164 -2.05 24.38 43.96
N TYR A 165 -2.74 23.45 44.62
CA TYR A 165 -2.26 22.77 45.82
C TYR A 165 -1.47 21.48 45.54
N SER A 166 -1.37 21.03 44.29
CA SER A 166 -0.55 19.86 43.93
C SER A 166 0.94 20.10 44.23
N ASN A 167 1.61 19.12 44.82
CA ASN A 167 3.08 19.11 45.01
C ASN A 167 3.82 18.34 43.89
N LYS A 168 3.07 17.83 42.90
CA LYS A 168 3.57 17.11 41.72
C LYS A 168 3.17 17.85 40.44
N SER A 169 3.82 17.48 39.34
CA SER A 169 3.38 17.92 38.02
C SER A 169 2.00 17.34 37.73
N ILE A 170 1.05 18.21 37.38
CA ILE A 170 -0.32 17.82 37.07
C ILE A 170 -0.82 18.65 35.89
N ALA A 171 -1.49 17.98 34.97
CA ALA A 171 -2.07 18.60 33.79
C ALA A 171 -3.47 18.07 33.54
N PHE A 172 -4.31 18.91 32.97
CA PHE A 172 -5.64 18.55 32.49
C PHE A 172 -5.75 18.93 31.03
N SER A 173 -6.36 18.07 30.22
CA SER A 173 -6.94 18.51 28.95
C SER A 173 -8.39 18.88 29.15
N ILE A 174 -8.82 19.98 28.54
CA ILE A 174 -10.24 20.36 28.47
C ILE A 174 -10.64 20.37 27.00
N THR A 175 -11.62 19.55 26.64
CA THR A 175 -11.98 19.24 25.26
C THR A 175 -13.44 19.53 25.01
N ARG A 176 -13.74 20.20 23.90
CA ARG A 176 -15.08 20.32 23.31
C ARG A 176 -15.05 19.79 21.87
N PRO A 177 -16.19 19.49 21.23
CA PRO A 177 -16.20 19.03 19.84
C PRO A 177 -15.36 19.93 18.91
N GLY A 178 -14.23 19.41 18.42
CA GLY A 178 -13.31 20.09 17.50
C GLY A 178 -12.23 20.99 18.13
N HIS A 179 -12.04 21.02 19.46
CA HIS A 179 -10.96 21.80 20.09
C HIS A 179 -10.59 21.29 21.48
N ILE A 180 -9.33 21.48 21.84
CA ILE A 180 -8.74 21.05 23.10
C ILE A 180 -7.72 22.08 23.57
N ILE A 181 -7.67 22.26 24.88
CA ILE A 181 -6.68 23.10 25.57
C ILE A 181 -6.02 22.30 26.68
N ALA A 182 -4.85 22.75 27.13
CA ALA A 182 -4.15 22.19 28.27
C ALA A 182 -4.10 23.19 29.42
N ILE A 183 -4.31 22.73 30.65
CA ILE A 183 -4.10 23.51 31.87
C ILE A 183 -3.25 22.71 32.86
N GLY A 184 -2.28 23.32 33.51
CA GLY A 184 -1.51 22.62 34.54
C GLY A 184 -0.32 23.40 35.06
N LYS A 185 0.47 22.71 35.90
CA LYS A 185 1.74 23.23 36.42
C LYS A 185 2.76 22.11 36.56
N SER A 186 4.03 22.44 36.31
CA SER A 186 5.15 21.54 36.60
C SER A 186 5.59 21.68 38.05
N LYS A 187 6.17 20.63 38.63
CA LYS A 187 6.70 20.67 40.00
C LYS A 187 7.72 21.80 40.22
N SER A 188 8.58 22.08 39.24
CA SER A 188 9.59 23.16 39.30
C SER A 188 9.05 24.55 38.93
N PHE A 189 7.77 24.65 38.55
CA PHE A 189 7.19 25.87 37.99
C PHE A 189 5.91 26.24 38.75
N ASN A 190 5.96 27.29 39.59
CA ASN A 190 4.86 27.64 40.49
C ASN A 190 3.60 28.16 39.78
N SER A 191 3.74 28.76 38.59
CA SER A 191 2.62 29.34 37.86
C SER A 191 1.78 28.26 37.15
N ILE A 192 0.46 28.43 37.21
CA ILE A 192 -0.50 27.62 36.45
C ILE A 192 -0.65 28.23 35.06
N TYR A 193 -0.45 27.42 34.03
CA TYR A 193 -0.63 27.87 32.65
C TYR A 193 -1.86 27.23 32.03
N LEU A 194 -2.59 28.05 31.27
CA LEU A 194 -3.51 27.62 30.23
C LEU A 194 -2.83 27.79 28.88
N ILE A 195 -2.84 26.74 28.08
CA ILE A 195 -2.20 26.69 26.77
C ILE A 195 -3.28 26.39 25.73
N ASN A 196 -3.41 27.29 24.75
CA ASN A 196 -4.32 27.21 23.63
C ASN A 196 -3.61 27.66 22.35
N HIS A 197 -3.31 26.72 21.44
CA HIS A 197 -2.51 27.00 20.26
C HIS A 197 -1.19 27.73 20.59
N ASN A 198 -0.98 28.92 20.03
CA ASN A 198 0.18 29.77 20.32
C ASN A 198 -0.05 30.74 21.50
N GLN A 199 -1.20 30.67 22.16
CA GLN A 199 -1.52 31.47 23.33
C GLN A 199 -1.22 30.70 24.60
N HIS A 200 -0.58 31.37 25.54
CA HIS A 200 -0.37 30.87 26.89
C HIS A 200 -0.76 31.98 27.87
N SER A 201 -1.40 31.61 28.97
CA SER A 201 -1.87 32.56 29.98
C SER A 201 -1.62 32.02 31.37
N ILE A 202 -1.05 32.87 32.22
CA ILE A 202 -0.90 32.57 33.64
C ILE A 202 -2.27 32.75 34.29
N ILE A 203 -2.69 31.74 35.06
CA ILE A 203 -3.91 31.76 35.85
C ILE A 203 -3.55 32.10 37.30
N SER A 204 -4.17 33.15 37.82
CA SER A 204 -3.94 33.64 39.19
C SER A 204 -5.10 33.34 40.16
N ASN A 205 -6.29 33.04 39.66
CA ASN A 205 -7.45 32.66 40.47
C ASN A 205 -8.47 31.83 39.66
N ALA A 206 -9.42 31.19 40.36
CA ALA A 206 -10.43 30.32 39.77
C ALA A 206 -11.39 31.03 38.78
N ASP A 207 -11.81 32.27 39.09
CA ASP A 207 -12.70 33.04 38.21
C ASP A 207 -12.01 33.39 36.88
N GLN A 208 -10.73 33.78 36.95
CA GLN A 208 -9.91 34.00 35.78
C GLN A 208 -9.74 32.72 34.98
N ALA A 209 -9.52 31.58 35.65
CA ALA A 209 -9.43 30.27 35.00
C ALA A 209 -10.70 29.97 34.19
N PHE A 210 -11.88 30.15 34.80
CA PHE A 210 -13.16 29.90 34.14
C PHE A 210 -13.35 30.78 32.91
N ASN A 211 -13.10 32.08 33.03
CA ASN A 211 -13.25 33.02 31.91
C ASN A 211 -12.28 32.73 30.77
N LEU A 212 -11.02 32.38 31.07
CA LEU A 212 -10.02 32.03 30.06
C LEU A 212 -10.35 30.71 29.38
N ILE A 213 -10.78 29.69 30.13
CA ILE A 213 -11.21 28.40 29.59
C ILE A 213 -12.43 28.58 28.69
N TYR A 214 -13.44 29.35 29.15
CA TYR A 214 -14.63 29.62 28.35
C TYR A 214 -14.24 30.30 27.03
N LYS A 215 -13.47 31.38 27.09
CA LYS A 215 -13.01 32.13 25.92
C LYS A 215 -12.14 31.29 24.97
N ALA A 216 -11.35 30.37 25.51
CA ALA A 216 -10.49 29.50 24.71
C ALA A 216 -11.30 28.42 23.99
N CYS A 217 -12.33 27.86 24.64
CA CYS A 217 -13.11 26.75 24.11
C CYS A 217 -14.34 27.19 23.29
N PHE A 218 -14.93 28.34 23.62
CA PHE A 218 -16.23 28.79 23.14
C PHE A 218 -16.21 30.27 22.73
N ASP A 219 -16.96 30.60 21.68
CA ASP A 219 -17.19 31.97 21.24
C ASP A 219 -18.52 32.49 21.82
N GLY A 220 -18.56 33.75 22.26
CA GLY A 220 -19.79 34.44 22.68
C GLY A 220 -19.88 34.78 24.17
N VAL A 221 -21.12 34.96 24.66
CA VAL A 221 -21.41 35.35 26.05
C VAL A 221 -21.20 34.16 26.97
N VAL A 222 -20.38 34.37 28.02
CA VAL A 222 -20.05 33.36 29.03
C VAL A 222 -21.31 32.74 29.65
N SER A 223 -21.38 31.42 29.67
CA SER A 223 -22.52 30.63 30.15
C SER A 223 -22.08 29.34 30.85
N GLU A 224 -22.88 28.84 31.81
CA GLU A 224 -22.57 27.61 32.57
C GLU A 224 -23.36 26.38 32.07
N ASP A 225 -23.34 26.15 30.76
CA ASP A 225 -24.20 25.15 30.09
C ASP A 225 -23.50 24.37 28.97
N LYS A 226 -22.18 24.55 28.81
CA LYS A 226 -21.43 23.94 27.71
C LYS A 226 -20.85 22.59 28.12
N ALA A 227 -21.14 21.55 27.36
CA ALA A 227 -20.56 20.23 27.60
C ALA A 227 -19.06 20.22 27.28
N ILE A 228 -18.27 19.61 28.16
CA ILE A 228 -16.83 19.44 28.03
C ILE A 228 -16.41 18.04 28.49
N SER A 229 -15.29 17.55 27.94
CA SER A 229 -14.55 16.42 28.48
C SER A 229 -13.27 16.94 29.15
N ILE A 230 -12.97 16.43 30.33
CA ILE A 230 -11.78 16.74 31.09
C ILE A 230 -11.02 15.43 31.33
N LEU A 231 -9.74 15.41 30.95
CA LEU A 231 -8.85 14.30 31.25
C LEU A 231 -7.74 14.81 32.17
N GLU A 232 -7.46 14.06 33.23
CA GLU A 232 -6.42 14.38 34.20
C GLU A 232 -5.18 13.52 33.98
N PHE A 233 -4.01 14.15 33.97
CA PHE A 233 -2.72 13.50 33.77
C PHE A 233 -1.76 13.83 34.92
N THR A 234 -1.02 12.81 35.36
CA THR A 234 0.06 12.94 36.35
C THR A 234 1.26 12.04 35.99
N ASP A 235 2.33 12.14 36.77
CA ASP A 235 3.52 11.29 36.68
C ASP A 235 3.45 10.02 37.54
N THR A 236 2.32 9.78 38.21
CA THR A 236 2.14 8.67 39.14
C THR A 236 1.24 7.59 38.55
N PRO A 237 1.68 6.32 38.54
CA PRO A 237 0.83 5.23 38.12
C PRO A 237 -0.37 5.12 39.05
N GLN A 238 -1.53 4.84 38.46
CA GLN A 238 -2.76 4.51 39.18
C GLN A 238 -3.36 3.24 38.59
N ILE A 239 -4.03 2.45 39.44
CA ILE A 239 -4.56 1.13 39.07
C ILE A 239 -5.90 1.29 38.33
N ASP A 240 -6.75 2.23 38.75
CA ASP A 240 -8.09 2.46 38.18
C ASP A 240 -8.27 3.90 37.68
N ILE A 241 -8.94 4.06 36.54
CA ILE A 241 -9.32 5.38 35.98
C ILE A 241 -10.70 5.75 36.51
N TYR A 242 -10.81 6.87 37.23
CA TYR A 242 -12.10 7.36 37.72
C TYR A 242 -12.91 8.04 36.61
N ILE A 243 -14.21 7.73 36.53
CA ILE A 243 -15.14 8.32 35.55
C ILE A 243 -16.17 9.18 36.30
N TYR A 244 -16.25 10.46 35.96
CA TYR A 244 -17.21 11.42 36.52
C TYR A 244 -18.16 11.95 35.43
N PHE A 245 -19.40 12.22 35.80
CA PHE A 245 -20.42 12.81 34.92
C PHE A 245 -21.50 13.51 35.73
N ASN A 246 -22.30 14.37 35.09
CA ASN A 246 -23.33 15.17 35.77
C ASN A 246 -24.58 14.32 36.05
N ASP A 247 -24.86 14.03 37.32
CA ASP A 247 -25.93 13.11 37.75
C ASP A 247 -27.05 13.79 38.56
N ASN A 248 -26.84 15.03 39.04
CA ASN A 248 -27.69 15.67 40.06
C ASN A 248 -28.36 16.98 39.61
N GLN A 249 -28.20 17.41 38.35
CA GLN A 249 -28.82 18.63 37.81
C GLN A 249 -29.89 18.32 36.77
N LYS A 250 -30.95 19.14 36.71
CA LYS A 250 -32.00 19.03 35.67
C LYS A 250 -31.43 19.46 34.32
N LEU A 251 -30.90 18.49 33.56
CA LEU A 251 -30.32 18.72 32.24
C LEU A 251 -31.41 19.05 31.20
N THR A 252 -31.12 20.00 30.32
CA THR A 252 -31.96 20.25 29.13
C THR A 252 -31.69 19.19 28.06
N ASP A 253 -32.61 19.01 27.11
CA ASP A 253 -32.41 18.11 25.97
C ASP A 253 -31.10 18.41 25.22
N LYS A 254 -30.75 19.71 25.08
CA LYS A 254 -29.51 20.15 24.44
C LYS A 254 -28.27 19.76 25.25
N ASN A 255 -28.32 19.91 26.58
CA ASN A 255 -27.22 19.46 27.44
C ASN A 255 -27.01 17.95 27.31
N ILE A 256 -28.09 17.17 27.33
CA ILE A 256 -28.02 15.71 27.16
C ILE A 256 -27.39 15.35 25.82
N GLN A 257 -27.81 15.97 24.71
CA GLN A 257 -27.23 15.73 23.38
C GLN A 257 -25.72 16.00 23.35
N ASP A 258 -25.29 17.16 23.84
CA ASP A 258 -23.89 17.57 23.78
C ASP A 258 -23.02 16.69 24.68
N LEU A 259 -23.50 16.35 25.88
CA LEU A 259 -22.82 15.44 26.81
C LEU A 259 -22.73 14.04 26.23
N LEU A 260 -23.84 13.50 25.68
CA LEU A 260 -23.88 12.19 25.06
C LEU A 260 -22.93 12.08 23.85
N TYR A 261 -22.86 13.11 23.02
CA TYR A 261 -21.94 13.14 21.87
C TYR A 261 -20.48 13.11 22.32
N ILE A 262 -20.12 13.90 23.34
CA ILE A 262 -18.77 13.86 23.93
C ILE A 262 -18.49 12.48 24.54
N SER A 263 -19.45 11.90 25.27
CA SER A 263 -19.30 10.57 25.85
C SER A 263 -19.06 9.48 24.79
N LEU A 264 -19.77 9.54 23.66
CA LEU A 264 -19.55 8.62 22.53
C LEU A 264 -18.19 8.83 21.87
N ARG A 265 -17.78 10.08 21.67
CA ARG A 265 -16.49 10.41 21.05
C ARG A 265 -15.30 9.96 21.87
N GLU A 266 -15.38 10.03 23.19
CA GLU A 266 -14.26 9.75 24.10
C GLU A 266 -14.37 8.35 24.77
N GLY A 267 -15.41 7.59 24.45
CA GLY A 267 -15.61 6.22 24.92
C GLY A 267 -16.01 6.10 26.39
N HIS A 268 -16.82 7.02 26.92
CA HIS A 268 -17.32 6.97 28.30
C HIS A 268 -18.62 6.16 28.39
N THR A 269 -18.50 4.84 28.38
CA THR A 269 -19.63 3.89 28.36
C THR A 269 -20.67 4.16 29.47
N GLU A 270 -20.25 4.41 30.72
CA GLU A 270 -21.19 4.66 31.82
C GLU A 270 -21.92 6.00 31.70
N ALA A 271 -21.25 7.04 31.20
CA ALA A 271 -21.88 8.32 30.93
C ALA A 271 -22.90 8.21 29.79
N VAL A 272 -22.60 7.44 28.74
CA VAL A 272 -23.55 7.11 27.67
C VAL A 272 -24.81 6.47 28.25
N LYS A 273 -24.68 5.40 29.05
CA LYS A 273 -25.84 4.74 29.69
C LYS A 273 -26.68 5.73 30.50
N LYS A 274 -26.04 6.48 31.38
CA LYS A 274 -26.71 7.43 32.28
C LYS A 274 -27.43 8.55 31.54
N TYR A 275 -26.77 9.20 30.59
CA TYR A 275 -27.42 10.26 29.81
C TYR A 275 -28.56 9.72 28.96
N THR A 276 -28.48 8.48 28.46
CA THR A 276 -29.59 7.87 27.73
C THR A 276 -30.77 7.46 28.61
N ASP A 277 -30.53 7.08 29.87
CA ASP A 277 -31.58 6.76 30.84
C ASP A 277 -32.41 7.99 31.22
N CYS A 278 -31.81 9.19 31.15
CA CYS A 278 -32.50 10.45 31.38
C CYS A 278 -33.46 10.84 30.23
N ILE A 279 -33.41 10.16 29.08
CA ILE A 279 -34.20 10.51 27.90
C ILE A 279 -35.56 9.83 27.93
N LEU A 280 -36.63 10.63 27.87
CA LEU A 280 -37.99 10.12 27.66
C LEU A 280 -38.08 9.31 26.36
N GLU A 281 -38.78 8.17 26.38
CA GLU A 281 -38.95 7.29 25.22
C GLU A 281 -39.44 8.03 23.96
N THR A 282 -40.36 8.99 24.12
CA THR A 282 -40.90 9.80 23.02
C THR A 282 -39.86 10.71 22.35
N LYS A 283 -38.73 10.99 23.02
CA LYS A 283 -37.64 11.84 22.52
C LYS A 283 -36.39 11.05 22.12
N LYS A 284 -36.30 9.75 22.45
CA LYS A 284 -35.09 8.94 22.24
C LYS A 284 -34.57 9.01 20.80
N TYR A 285 -35.43 8.86 19.79
CA TYR A 285 -34.96 8.92 18.41
C TYR A 285 -34.24 10.25 18.10
N HIS A 286 -34.85 11.38 18.48
CA HIS A 286 -34.28 12.70 18.21
C HIS A 286 -32.97 12.93 18.98
N LEU A 287 -32.88 12.54 20.25
CA LEU A 287 -31.69 12.77 21.07
C LEU A 287 -30.58 11.72 20.86
N LEU A 288 -30.87 10.56 20.28
CA LEU A 288 -29.86 9.57 19.88
C LEU A 288 -29.34 9.81 18.45
N SER A 289 -30.08 10.53 17.60
CA SER A 289 -29.66 10.97 16.26
C SER A 289 -28.69 12.16 16.31
N ILE A 290 -27.80 12.17 17.31
CA ILE A 290 -26.87 13.27 17.57
C ILE A 290 -25.71 13.25 16.58
N ASN A 291 -25.49 14.40 15.96
CA ASN A 291 -24.43 14.59 14.99
C ASN A 291 -23.54 15.79 15.36
N ASP A 292 -22.29 15.80 14.90
CA ASP A 292 -21.47 17.01 14.94
C ASP A 292 -21.79 17.99 13.79
N LYS A 293 -20.94 19.02 13.65
CA LYS A 293 -21.05 20.06 12.62
C LYS A 293 -20.86 19.55 11.19
N ILE A 294 -20.28 18.37 11.00
CA ILE A 294 -20.11 17.72 9.70
C ILE A 294 -21.10 16.56 9.52
N ASN A 295 -22.18 16.55 10.30
CA ASN A 295 -23.23 15.52 10.30
C ASN A 295 -22.74 14.11 10.65
N ALA A 296 -21.61 13.95 11.36
CA ALA A 296 -21.14 12.65 11.82
C ALA A 296 -21.96 12.16 13.03
N PRO A 297 -22.67 11.02 12.94
CA PRO A 297 -23.43 10.50 14.08
C PRO A 297 -22.53 10.07 15.25
N GLY A 298 -23.02 10.19 16.49
CA GLY A 298 -22.25 9.81 17.67
C GLY A 298 -21.76 8.34 17.65
N LEU A 299 -22.58 7.41 17.15
CA LEU A 299 -22.16 6.01 16.99
C LEU A 299 -21.04 5.85 15.93
N TYR A 300 -21.10 6.59 14.83
CA TYR A 300 -20.05 6.60 13.81
C TYR A 300 -18.72 7.03 14.42
N VAL A 301 -18.74 8.07 15.25
CA VAL A 301 -17.55 8.63 15.89
C VAL A 301 -16.98 7.66 16.94
N ALA A 302 -17.84 6.98 17.71
CA ALA A 302 -17.41 5.94 18.63
C ALA A 302 -16.73 4.78 17.90
N MET A 303 -17.26 4.38 16.73
CA MET A 303 -16.67 3.34 15.90
C MET A 303 -15.37 3.79 15.22
N GLN A 304 -15.29 5.05 14.77
CA GLN A 304 -14.09 5.67 14.21
C GLN A 304 -12.95 5.76 15.24
N ASN A 305 -13.26 5.81 16.53
CA ASN A 305 -12.29 5.97 17.62
C ASN A 305 -12.02 4.68 18.41
N ASP A 306 -12.48 3.53 17.89
CA ASP A 306 -12.29 2.20 18.49
C ASP A 306 -12.88 2.03 19.91
N HIS A 307 -14.05 2.61 20.18
CA HIS A 307 -14.71 2.52 21.49
C HIS A 307 -15.69 1.33 21.56
N ALA A 308 -15.18 0.11 21.41
CA ALA A 308 -15.97 -1.13 21.31
C ALA A 308 -17.02 -1.29 22.42
N GLU A 309 -16.65 -1.10 23.70
CA GLU A 309 -17.58 -1.19 24.83
C GLU A 309 -18.71 -0.16 24.77
N THR A 310 -18.37 1.06 24.34
CA THR A 310 -19.35 2.15 24.18
C THR A 310 -20.29 1.87 23.01
N VAL A 311 -19.76 1.34 21.89
CA VAL A 311 -20.52 0.88 20.73
C VAL A 311 -21.53 -0.20 21.14
N GLU A 312 -21.09 -1.22 21.88
CA GLU A 312 -21.97 -2.28 22.40
C GLU A 312 -23.11 -1.71 23.25
N ALA A 313 -22.77 -0.86 24.23
CA ALA A 313 -23.76 -0.27 25.13
C ALA A 313 -24.79 0.56 24.35
N PHE A 314 -24.33 1.39 23.41
CA PHE A 314 -25.20 2.24 22.61
C PHE A 314 -26.14 1.44 21.70
N ILE A 315 -25.64 0.36 21.06
CA ILE A 315 -26.47 -0.55 20.27
C ILE A 315 -27.56 -1.20 21.15
N LYS A 316 -27.20 -1.67 22.35
CA LYS A 316 -28.15 -2.28 23.30
C LYS A 316 -29.23 -1.29 23.73
N ILE A 317 -28.86 -0.04 24.02
CA ILE A 317 -29.80 1.04 24.36
C ILE A 317 -30.79 1.30 23.22
N ILE A 318 -30.29 1.42 21.97
CA ILE A 318 -31.15 1.58 20.79
C ILE A 318 -32.08 0.38 20.66
N ALA A 319 -31.56 -0.84 20.75
CA ALA A 319 -32.33 -2.06 20.60
C ALA A 319 -33.47 -2.19 21.63
N GLN A 320 -33.21 -1.82 22.89
CA GLN A 320 -34.18 -1.89 24.01
C GLN A 320 -35.23 -0.77 24.00
N SER A 321 -35.02 0.30 23.24
CA SER A 321 -35.95 1.43 23.16
C SER A 321 -37.25 1.11 22.40
N SER A 322 -38.25 1.97 22.59
CA SER A 322 -39.54 1.92 21.87
C SER A 322 -39.47 2.52 20.45
N ILE A 323 -38.27 2.84 19.96
CA ILE A 323 -38.05 3.44 18.64
C ILE A 323 -38.53 2.45 17.54
N PRO A 324 -39.22 2.90 16.48
CA PRO A 324 -39.58 2.04 15.35
C PRO A 324 -38.36 1.38 14.70
N ASN A 325 -38.49 0.12 14.25
CA ASN A 325 -37.34 -0.64 13.70
C ASN A 325 -36.64 0.05 12.53
N GLN A 326 -37.38 0.71 11.62
CA GLN A 326 -36.78 1.47 10.52
C GLN A 326 -35.87 2.61 11.01
N MET A 327 -36.25 3.27 12.12
CA MET A 327 -35.45 4.31 12.75
C MET A 327 -34.26 3.72 13.52
N LYS A 328 -34.42 2.55 14.15
CA LYS A 328 -33.30 1.80 14.76
C LYS A 328 -32.24 1.45 13.72
N THR A 329 -32.64 0.95 12.54
CA THR A 329 -31.69 0.64 11.46
C THR A 329 -30.85 1.87 11.09
N LYS A 330 -31.46 3.04 10.90
CA LYS A 330 -30.72 4.28 10.60
C LYS A 330 -29.72 4.68 11.70
N LEU A 331 -30.13 4.58 12.96
CA LEU A 331 -29.23 4.86 14.10
C LEU A 331 -28.05 3.89 14.17
N LEU A 332 -28.28 2.61 13.86
CA LEU A 332 -27.28 1.55 13.93
C LEU A 332 -26.34 1.54 12.72
N LEU A 333 -26.82 1.93 11.53
CA LEU A 333 -25.96 2.17 10.35
C LEU A 333 -24.95 3.27 10.66
N ALA A 334 -25.39 4.32 11.38
CA ALA A 334 -24.58 5.46 11.77
C ALA A 334 -23.81 6.03 10.58
N GLU A 335 -24.53 6.49 9.56
CA GLU A 335 -23.91 6.90 8.30
C GLU A 335 -23.39 8.34 8.34
N GLN A 336 -22.19 8.54 7.82
CA GLN A 336 -21.63 9.85 7.51
C GLN A 336 -21.19 9.87 6.04
N ASP A 337 -21.69 10.84 5.27
CA ASP A 337 -21.36 11.05 3.86
C ASP A 337 -21.49 9.78 2.99
N GLY A 338 -22.49 8.95 3.29
CA GLY A 338 -22.68 7.67 2.61
C GLY A 338 -21.89 6.51 3.20
N PHE A 339 -21.10 6.65 4.26
CA PHE A 339 -20.32 5.56 4.84
C PHE A 339 -20.86 5.15 6.22
N SER A 340 -21.19 3.86 6.39
CA SER A 340 -21.64 3.32 7.68
C SER A 340 -20.54 3.31 8.76
N GLY A 341 -20.96 3.23 10.02
CA GLY A 341 -20.03 3.08 11.15
C GLY A 341 -19.14 1.84 11.05
N LEU A 342 -19.68 0.71 10.56
CA LEU A 342 -18.89 -0.51 10.35
C LEU A 342 -17.89 -0.37 9.19
N TYR A 343 -18.24 0.39 8.15
CA TYR A 343 -17.31 0.73 7.07
C TYR A 343 -16.09 1.46 7.61
N ILE A 344 -16.28 2.51 8.43
CA ILE A 344 -15.14 3.28 8.96
C ILE A 344 -14.30 2.44 9.95
N ALA A 345 -14.93 1.56 10.75
CA ALA A 345 -14.20 0.65 11.63
C ALA A 345 -13.32 -0.33 10.85
N LEU A 346 -13.83 -0.90 9.74
CA LEU A 346 -13.09 -1.74 8.81
C LEU A 346 -11.92 -1.01 8.16
N HIS A 347 -12.20 0.18 7.63
CA HIS A 347 -11.21 1.06 7.01
C HIS A 347 -10.07 1.40 7.97
N ASN A 348 -10.39 1.60 9.24
CA ASN A 348 -9.43 1.95 10.27
C ASN A 348 -8.71 0.77 10.91
N GLY A 349 -9.15 -0.47 10.65
CA GLY A 349 -8.57 -1.66 11.27
C GLY A 349 -8.95 -1.87 12.74
N HIS A 350 -10.12 -1.36 13.18
CA HIS A 350 -10.56 -1.40 14.58
C HIS A 350 -11.15 -2.77 14.95
N ILE A 351 -10.25 -3.75 15.17
CA ILE A 351 -10.56 -5.17 15.40
C ILE A 351 -11.65 -5.39 16.45
N GLU A 352 -11.48 -4.82 17.64
CA GLU A 352 -12.44 -5.02 18.75
C GLU A 352 -13.79 -4.39 18.42
N THR A 353 -13.81 -3.19 17.85
CA THR A 353 -15.05 -2.53 17.43
C THR A 353 -15.78 -3.29 16.33
N ILE A 354 -15.09 -3.80 15.31
CA ILE A 354 -15.67 -4.62 14.23
C ILE A 354 -16.35 -5.86 14.83
N LYS A 355 -15.61 -6.60 15.66
CA LYS A 355 -16.10 -7.81 16.31
C LYS A 355 -17.32 -7.53 17.17
N THR A 356 -17.20 -6.58 18.09
CA THR A 356 -18.25 -6.23 19.04
C THR A 356 -19.50 -5.70 18.35
N TYR A 357 -19.37 -4.86 17.32
CA TYR A 357 -20.52 -4.39 16.54
C TYR A 357 -21.27 -5.56 15.91
N ILE A 358 -20.57 -6.44 15.18
CA ILE A 358 -21.19 -7.57 14.48
C ILE A 358 -21.86 -8.53 15.47
N GLU A 359 -21.15 -8.96 16.51
CA GLU A 359 -21.69 -9.88 17.52
C GLU A 359 -22.92 -9.30 18.22
N THR A 360 -22.90 -8.00 18.54
CA THR A 360 -24.03 -7.32 19.18
C THR A 360 -25.24 -7.21 18.25
N ILE A 361 -25.04 -6.84 16.98
CA ILE A 361 -26.12 -6.76 15.97
C ILE A 361 -26.80 -8.13 15.77
N ILE A 362 -26.04 -9.23 15.85
CA ILE A 362 -26.62 -10.57 15.75
C ILE A 362 -27.47 -10.93 16.98
N ILE A 363 -27.03 -10.55 18.18
CA ILE A 363 -27.70 -10.93 19.44
C ILE A 363 -28.98 -10.13 19.68
N ILE A 364 -29.08 -8.88 19.20
CA ILE A 364 -30.26 -8.05 19.46
C ILE A 364 -31.54 -8.64 18.83
N LYS A 365 -32.61 -8.68 19.62
CA LYS A 365 -33.92 -9.24 19.23
C LYS A 365 -34.81 -8.19 18.55
N CYS A 366 -34.23 -7.41 17.64
CA CYS A 366 -34.96 -6.43 16.84
C CYS A 366 -35.25 -7.00 15.44
N ASN A 367 -36.44 -6.72 14.90
CA ASN A 367 -36.78 -7.06 13.51
C ASN A 367 -36.25 -5.94 12.58
N ILE A 368 -34.93 -5.93 12.42
CA ILE A 368 -34.18 -5.01 11.55
C ILE A 368 -33.41 -5.82 10.51
N ASP A 369 -33.05 -5.18 9.39
CA ASP A 369 -32.20 -5.80 8.39
C ASP A 369 -30.75 -5.87 8.91
N LYS A 370 -30.38 -7.03 9.48
CA LYS A 370 -29.02 -7.27 9.98
C LYS A 370 -28.00 -7.35 8.85
N TYR A 371 -28.42 -7.78 7.66
CA TYR A 371 -27.52 -7.90 6.51
C TYR A 371 -27.08 -6.51 6.05
N GLU A 372 -28.01 -5.56 5.96
CA GLU A 372 -27.73 -4.15 5.65
C GLU A 372 -26.62 -3.59 6.58
N LEU A 373 -26.77 -3.79 7.89
CA LEU A 373 -25.81 -3.32 8.90
C LEU A 373 -24.43 -3.98 8.80
N ILE A 374 -24.39 -5.31 8.57
CA ILE A 374 -23.14 -6.08 8.59
C ILE A 374 -22.41 -5.97 7.25
N SER A 375 -23.11 -5.79 6.12
CA SER A 375 -22.51 -5.61 4.80
C SER A 375 -21.56 -4.41 4.73
N ALA A 376 -21.72 -3.45 5.65
CA ALA A 376 -20.90 -2.25 5.76
C ALA A 376 -20.84 -1.47 4.44
N CYS A 377 -21.94 -1.42 3.70
CA CYS A 377 -22.01 -0.74 2.42
C CYS A 377 -21.90 0.77 2.58
N SER A 378 -21.50 1.44 1.49
CA SER A 378 -21.68 2.88 1.33
C SER A 378 -22.89 3.21 0.47
N ASP A 379 -23.72 4.18 0.85
CA ASP A 379 -24.97 4.53 0.16
C ASP A 379 -24.73 5.12 -1.24
N ASN A 380 -23.57 5.77 -1.47
CA ASN A 380 -23.28 6.43 -2.73
C ASN A 380 -22.89 5.48 -3.87
N ASN A 381 -22.41 4.25 -3.57
CA ASN A 381 -21.92 3.28 -4.56
C ASN A 381 -22.17 1.81 -4.17
N CYS A 382 -22.95 1.54 -3.11
CA CYS A 382 -23.14 0.22 -2.50
C CYS A 382 -21.84 -0.57 -2.32
N THR A 383 -20.72 0.10 -2.00
CA THR A 383 -19.41 -0.55 -1.93
C THR A 383 -19.20 -1.14 -0.54
N PRO A 384 -19.05 -2.47 -0.38
CA PRO A 384 -18.89 -3.09 0.93
C PRO A 384 -17.60 -2.67 1.62
N GLY A 385 -17.61 -2.60 2.95
CA GLY A 385 -16.41 -2.27 3.75
C GLY A 385 -15.24 -3.21 3.48
N LEU A 386 -15.50 -4.52 3.31
CA LEU A 386 -14.48 -5.51 2.96
C LEU A 386 -13.87 -5.25 1.57
N PHE A 387 -14.65 -4.78 0.58
CA PHE A 387 -14.12 -4.37 -0.71
C PHE A 387 -13.14 -3.21 -0.54
N SER A 388 -13.53 -2.18 0.23
CA SER A 388 -12.68 -1.00 0.46
C SER A 388 -11.37 -1.37 1.17
N ALA A 389 -11.43 -2.26 2.16
CA ALA A 389 -10.25 -2.78 2.84
C ALA A 389 -9.29 -3.47 1.87
N LEU A 390 -9.81 -4.34 0.99
CA LEU A 390 -9.01 -5.04 -0.01
C LEU A 390 -8.45 -4.10 -1.09
N ALA A 391 -9.28 -3.21 -1.63
CA ALA A 391 -8.92 -2.32 -2.71
C ALA A 391 -7.89 -1.24 -2.34
N ASN A 392 -7.80 -0.89 -1.06
CA ASN A 392 -6.86 0.11 -0.54
C ASN A 392 -5.76 -0.48 0.37
N GLY A 393 -5.77 -1.80 0.61
CA GLY A 393 -4.75 -2.48 1.39
C GLY A 393 -4.85 -2.27 2.92
N TYR A 394 -6.06 -2.05 3.47
CA TYR A 394 -6.26 -1.99 4.92
C TYR A 394 -6.37 -3.41 5.49
N VAL A 395 -5.35 -3.86 6.20
CA VAL A 395 -5.14 -5.29 6.48
C VAL A 395 -5.83 -5.73 7.78
N GLU A 396 -5.75 -4.90 8.80
CA GLU A 396 -5.99 -5.23 10.21
C GLU A 396 -7.42 -5.70 10.48
N GLY A 397 -8.40 -5.21 9.72
CA GLY A 397 -9.82 -5.56 9.87
C GLY A 397 -10.30 -6.76 9.06
N ILE A 398 -9.57 -7.17 8.00
CA ILE A 398 -10.05 -8.16 7.01
C ILE A 398 -10.30 -9.52 7.67
N GLU A 399 -9.31 -10.04 8.37
CA GLU A 399 -9.38 -11.39 8.95
C GLU A 399 -10.43 -11.46 10.06
N THR A 400 -10.48 -10.45 10.94
CA THR A 400 -11.47 -10.36 12.02
C THR A 400 -12.88 -10.34 11.46
N TYR A 401 -13.15 -9.49 10.46
CA TYR A 401 -14.47 -9.39 9.84
C TYR A 401 -14.94 -10.73 9.25
N ILE A 402 -14.10 -11.40 8.45
CA ILE A 402 -14.44 -12.70 7.85
C ILE A 402 -14.65 -13.76 8.93
N LYS A 403 -13.74 -13.87 9.92
CA LYS A 403 -13.84 -14.85 11.00
C LYS A 403 -15.09 -14.65 11.86
N THR A 404 -15.38 -13.41 12.24
CA THR A 404 -16.56 -13.10 13.03
C THR A 404 -17.82 -13.47 12.26
N ILE A 405 -17.90 -13.12 10.96
CA ILE A 405 -19.07 -13.46 10.14
C ILE A 405 -19.21 -14.96 9.89
N ASP A 406 -18.12 -15.68 9.64
CA ASP A 406 -18.13 -17.14 9.47
C ASP A 406 -18.71 -17.84 10.71
N SER A 407 -18.40 -17.34 11.91
CA SER A 407 -18.89 -17.88 13.18
C SER A 407 -20.39 -17.66 13.45
N ILE A 408 -21.04 -16.78 12.69
CA ILE A 408 -22.47 -16.48 12.84
C ILE A 408 -23.31 -17.66 12.36
N SER A 409 -24.30 -18.04 13.16
CA SER A 409 -25.30 -19.07 12.83
C SER A 409 -26.69 -18.50 12.49
N ASP A 410 -26.84 -17.18 12.43
CA ASP A 410 -28.09 -16.50 12.09
C ASP A 410 -28.50 -16.80 10.63
N VAL A 411 -29.70 -17.37 10.45
CA VAL A 411 -30.23 -17.80 9.15
C VAL A 411 -30.30 -16.65 8.14
N SER A 412 -30.59 -15.42 8.60
CA SER A 412 -30.70 -14.25 7.73
C SER A 412 -29.36 -13.84 7.12
N ILE A 413 -28.25 -14.05 7.85
CA ILE A 413 -26.89 -13.74 7.41
C ILE A 413 -26.28 -14.89 6.64
N ASN A 414 -26.53 -16.15 7.05
CA ASN A 414 -25.96 -17.33 6.40
C ASN A 414 -26.23 -17.37 4.89
N LYS A 415 -27.44 -17.00 4.45
CA LYS A 415 -27.77 -16.93 3.01
C LYS A 415 -26.96 -15.91 2.22
N PHE A 416 -26.37 -14.91 2.88
CA PHE A 416 -25.60 -13.83 2.25
C PHE A 416 -24.10 -13.91 2.51
N LYS A 417 -23.60 -14.88 3.28
CA LYS A 417 -22.17 -15.03 3.58
C LYS A 417 -21.30 -15.05 2.32
N LYS A 418 -21.72 -15.77 1.27
CA LYS A 418 -21.01 -15.79 -0.02
C LYS A 418 -20.86 -14.37 -0.57
N GLN A 419 -21.94 -13.60 -0.66
CA GLN A 419 -21.91 -12.23 -1.17
C GLN A 419 -21.03 -11.31 -0.31
N ILE A 420 -21.12 -11.43 1.02
CA ILE A 420 -20.29 -10.66 1.95
C ILE A 420 -18.81 -10.97 1.72
N PHE A 421 -18.44 -12.25 1.61
CA PHE A 421 -17.05 -12.65 1.45
C PHE A 421 -16.48 -12.36 0.06
N THR A 422 -17.29 -12.43 -1.01
CA THR A 422 -16.85 -11.99 -2.34
C THR A 422 -16.56 -10.48 -2.35
N ALA A 423 -17.34 -9.72 -1.56
CA ALA A 423 -17.22 -8.26 -1.41
C ALA A 423 -17.18 -7.57 -2.78
N GLU A 424 -18.24 -7.73 -3.57
CA GLU A 424 -18.34 -7.10 -4.89
C GLU A 424 -18.73 -5.63 -4.77
N ASN A 425 -18.17 -4.77 -5.62
CA ASN A 425 -18.69 -3.42 -5.81
C ASN A 425 -19.93 -3.42 -6.72
N ILE A 426 -20.47 -2.23 -7.02
CA ILE A 426 -21.64 -2.07 -7.90
C ILE A 426 -21.47 -2.62 -9.32
N ASN A 427 -20.23 -2.76 -9.81
CA ASN A 427 -19.93 -3.33 -11.12
C ASN A 427 -19.76 -4.85 -11.08
N GLY A 428 -19.92 -5.48 -9.92
CA GLY A 428 -19.66 -6.91 -9.72
C GLY A 428 -18.17 -7.26 -9.57
N THR A 429 -17.29 -6.26 -9.42
CA THR A 429 -15.84 -6.51 -9.26
C THR A 429 -15.55 -6.97 -7.83
N PRO A 430 -14.97 -8.17 -7.62
CA PRO A 430 -14.65 -8.67 -6.29
C PRO A 430 -13.53 -7.88 -5.59
N GLY A 431 -13.55 -7.82 -4.27
CA GLY A 431 -12.51 -7.12 -3.49
C GLY A 431 -11.10 -7.69 -3.71
N LEU A 432 -10.95 -9.03 -3.76
CA LEU A 432 -9.66 -9.68 -4.02
C LEU A 432 -9.09 -9.33 -5.40
N PHE A 433 -9.95 -9.09 -6.39
CA PHE A 433 -9.52 -8.64 -7.72
C PHE A 433 -8.83 -7.27 -7.61
N MET A 434 -9.42 -6.33 -6.86
CA MET A 434 -8.82 -5.00 -6.67
C MET A 434 -7.52 -5.04 -5.87
N ALA A 435 -7.44 -5.90 -4.85
CA ALA A 435 -6.20 -6.09 -4.08
C ALA A 435 -5.04 -6.58 -4.98
N LEU A 436 -5.32 -7.53 -5.88
CA LEU A 436 -4.36 -8.02 -6.87
C LEU A 436 -4.02 -6.95 -7.92
N ALA A 437 -5.02 -6.21 -8.39
CA ALA A 437 -4.85 -5.17 -9.40
C ALA A 437 -4.11 -3.92 -8.90
N ASN A 438 -3.98 -3.73 -7.58
CA ASN A 438 -3.33 -2.59 -6.93
C ASN A 438 -2.05 -2.99 -6.16
N ASP A 439 -1.58 -4.23 -6.29
CA ASP A 439 -0.38 -4.77 -5.62
C ASP A 439 -0.44 -4.75 -4.07
N HIS A 440 -1.63 -4.90 -3.49
CA HIS A 440 -1.81 -4.94 -2.04
C HIS A 440 -1.52 -6.34 -1.47
N ALA A 441 -0.26 -6.77 -1.54
CA ALA A 441 0.18 -8.13 -1.19
C ALA A 441 -0.26 -8.59 0.22
N GLU A 442 -0.10 -7.77 1.26
CA GLU A 442 -0.50 -8.16 2.62
C GLU A 442 -2.04 -8.27 2.79
N ALA A 443 -2.83 -7.49 2.03
CA ALA A 443 -4.28 -7.65 2.01
C ALA A 443 -4.70 -8.93 1.28
N VAL A 444 -4.04 -9.26 0.14
CA VAL A 444 -4.21 -10.55 -0.56
C VAL A 444 -3.92 -11.71 0.37
N LYS A 445 -2.77 -11.69 1.06
CA LYS A 445 -2.38 -12.70 2.05
C LYS A 445 -3.42 -12.90 3.14
N THR A 446 -3.85 -11.80 3.75
CA THR A 446 -4.76 -11.82 4.90
C THR A 446 -6.14 -12.33 4.50
N TYR A 447 -6.63 -11.91 3.33
CA TYR A 447 -7.86 -12.42 2.76
C TYR A 447 -7.80 -13.92 2.46
N ILE A 448 -6.75 -14.40 1.78
CA ILE A 448 -6.61 -15.82 1.44
C ILE A 448 -6.53 -16.67 2.70
N LYS A 449 -5.78 -16.24 3.73
CA LYS A 449 -5.73 -16.92 5.04
C LYS A 449 -7.09 -16.95 5.74
N ALA A 450 -7.84 -15.86 5.68
CA ALA A 450 -9.19 -15.83 6.24
C ALA A 450 -10.13 -16.79 5.48
N VAL A 451 -10.10 -16.79 4.15
CA VAL A 451 -10.87 -17.71 3.29
C VAL A 451 -10.49 -19.17 3.53
N ALA A 452 -9.21 -19.47 3.69
CA ALA A 452 -8.71 -20.81 4.02
C ALA A 452 -9.36 -21.36 5.30
N ASN A 453 -9.58 -20.48 6.29
CA ASN A 453 -10.11 -20.81 7.61
C ASN A 453 -11.65 -20.75 7.72
N ILE A 454 -12.37 -20.41 6.64
CA ILE A 454 -13.84 -20.47 6.62
C ILE A 454 -14.30 -21.90 6.92
N LYS A 455 -15.14 -22.04 7.94
CA LYS A 455 -15.72 -23.31 8.41
C LYS A 455 -17.05 -23.63 7.72
N ASP A 456 -17.76 -22.61 7.23
CA ASP A 456 -18.99 -22.80 6.48
C ASP A 456 -18.73 -23.58 5.17
N THR A 457 -19.11 -24.85 5.16
CA THR A 457 -18.88 -25.76 4.02
C THR A 457 -19.76 -25.46 2.81
N THR A 458 -20.77 -24.58 2.95
CA THR A 458 -21.60 -24.12 1.83
C THR A 458 -20.88 -23.08 0.97
N ILE A 459 -19.81 -22.46 1.50
CA ILE A 459 -19.01 -21.48 0.81
C ILE A 459 -17.94 -22.18 -0.04
N ASN A 460 -18.05 -22.01 -1.36
CA ASN A 460 -17.01 -22.48 -2.28
C ASN A 460 -15.81 -21.53 -2.25
N LYS A 461 -14.71 -21.96 -1.60
CA LYS A 461 -13.44 -21.23 -1.54
C LYS A 461 -12.85 -20.96 -2.92
N GLN A 462 -13.08 -21.87 -3.89
CA GLN A 462 -12.62 -21.70 -5.27
C GLN A 462 -13.20 -20.43 -5.90
N ASP A 463 -14.50 -20.17 -5.71
CA ASP A 463 -15.20 -19.03 -6.30
C ASP A 463 -14.66 -17.71 -5.74
N LEU A 464 -14.42 -17.64 -4.42
CA LEU A 464 -13.87 -16.46 -3.76
C LEU A 464 -12.45 -16.14 -4.25
N LEU A 465 -11.61 -17.18 -4.37
CA LEU A 465 -10.20 -17.03 -4.74
C LEU A 465 -10.01 -16.76 -6.24
N ALA A 466 -10.96 -17.14 -7.10
CA ALA A 466 -10.90 -16.89 -8.54
C ALA A 466 -10.95 -15.40 -8.87
N ALA A 467 -11.68 -14.60 -8.07
CA ALA A 467 -11.74 -13.15 -8.16
C ALA A 467 -11.86 -12.63 -9.60
N ILE A 468 -12.92 -13.03 -10.30
CA ILE A 468 -13.12 -12.76 -11.72
C ILE A 468 -13.93 -11.47 -11.89
N ASP A 469 -13.43 -10.56 -12.74
CA ASP A 469 -14.15 -9.39 -13.21
C ASP A 469 -14.16 -9.37 -14.75
N ASN A 470 -15.34 -9.20 -15.36
CA ASN A 470 -15.50 -9.17 -16.82
C ASN A 470 -14.80 -10.33 -17.58
N GLY A 471 -14.79 -11.52 -16.96
CA GLY A 471 -14.15 -12.73 -17.50
C GLY A 471 -12.62 -12.77 -17.37
N ALA A 472 -12.00 -11.84 -16.64
CA ALA A 472 -10.57 -11.86 -16.31
C ALA A 472 -10.36 -12.06 -14.80
N PRO A 473 -9.60 -13.09 -14.37
CA PRO A 473 -9.19 -13.25 -12.97
C PRO A 473 -8.27 -12.13 -12.50
N GLY A 474 -8.31 -11.78 -11.22
CA GLY A 474 -7.41 -10.78 -10.62
C GLY A 474 -5.92 -11.11 -10.84
N LEU A 475 -5.55 -12.40 -10.84
CA LEU A 475 -4.18 -12.83 -11.13
C LEU A 475 -3.73 -12.46 -12.55
N TYR A 476 -4.64 -12.48 -13.54
CA TYR A 476 -4.33 -12.03 -14.89
C TYR A 476 -3.96 -10.53 -14.88
N ILE A 477 -4.73 -9.70 -14.16
CA ILE A 477 -4.48 -8.26 -14.09
C ILE A 477 -3.17 -7.96 -13.36
N ALA A 478 -2.88 -8.67 -12.28
CA ALA A 478 -1.61 -8.54 -11.56
C ALA A 478 -0.42 -8.88 -12.49
N LEU A 479 -0.53 -9.95 -13.30
CA LEU A 479 0.49 -10.34 -14.28
C LEU A 479 0.64 -9.30 -15.39
N GLU A 480 -0.48 -8.75 -15.90
CA GLU A 480 -0.48 -7.70 -16.92
C GLU A 480 0.15 -6.38 -16.43
N LYS A 481 0.04 -6.07 -15.13
CA LYS A 481 0.61 -4.86 -14.52
C LYS A 481 2.00 -5.05 -13.90
N GLY A 482 2.48 -6.29 -13.77
CA GLY A 482 3.79 -6.58 -13.19
C GLY A 482 3.85 -6.52 -11.66
N HIS A 483 2.73 -6.81 -10.98
CA HIS A 483 2.60 -6.77 -9.51
C HIS A 483 3.20 -8.01 -8.85
N THR A 484 4.54 -8.05 -8.83
CA THR A 484 5.34 -9.22 -8.46
C THR A 484 5.06 -9.75 -7.06
N GLU A 485 4.95 -8.87 -6.06
CA GLU A 485 4.78 -9.30 -4.66
C GLU A 485 3.38 -9.86 -4.42
N ALA A 486 2.32 -9.20 -4.93
CA ALA A 486 0.96 -9.73 -4.84
C ALA A 486 0.80 -11.09 -5.54
N ILE A 487 1.45 -11.31 -6.70
CA ILE A 487 1.44 -12.60 -7.41
C ILE A 487 2.12 -13.69 -6.58
N LYS A 488 3.31 -13.40 -6.05
CA LYS A 488 4.08 -14.34 -5.23
C LYS A 488 3.25 -14.79 -4.03
N ILE A 489 2.72 -13.84 -3.27
CA ILE A 489 1.87 -14.11 -2.11
C ILE A 489 0.61 -14.88 -2.49
N TYR A 490 -0.07 -14.50 -3.57
CA TYR A 490 -1.28 -15.19 -4.04
C TYR A 490 -1.00 -16.68 -4.30
N ILE A 491 0.09 -17.00 -5.00
CA ILE A 491 0.49 -18.39 -5.30
C ILE A 491 0.86 -19.13 -4.02
N GLU A 492 1.73 -18.56 -3.19
CA GLU A 492 2.21 -19.17 -1.94
C GLU A 492 1.04 -19.52 -1.00
N GLU A 493 0.11 -18.58 -0.79
CA GLU A 493 -1.01 -18.78 0.14
C GLU A 493 -2.08 -19.73 -0.41
N ILE A 494 -2.36 -19.71 -1.73
CA ILE A 494 -3.29 -20.68 -2.35
C ILE A 494 -2.74 -22.10 -2.32
N CYS A 495 -1.42 -22.27 -2.46
CA CYS A 495 -0.78 -23.57 -2.32
C CYS A 495 -0.95 -24.17 -0.91
N ASN A 496 -1.18 -23.34 0.12
CA ASN A 496 -1.43 -23.81 1.48
C ASN A 496 -2.88 -24.27 1.72
N ILE A 497 -3.78 -24.10 0.74
CA ILE A 497 -5.20 -24.46 0.88
C ILE A 497 -5.48 -25.82 0.26
N SER A 498 -6.07 -26.72 1.04
CA SER A 498 -6.55 -28.03 0.57
C SER A 498 -7.91 -27.92 -0.14
N ASN A 499 -8.25 -28.91 -0.97
CA ASN A 499 -9.56 -29.06 -1.61
C ASN A 499 -9.98 -27.91 -2.56
N ILE A 500 -9.02 -27.19 -3.12
CA ILE A 500 -9.21 -26.24 -4.23
C ILE A 500 -8.41 -26.70 -5.45
N ASN A 501 -8.85 -26.31 -6.65
CA ASN A 501 -8.18 -26.64 -7.90
C ASN A 501 -7.18 -25.52 -8.26
N LYS A 502 -5.88 -25.80 -8.07
CA LYS A 502 -4.82 -24.79 -8.26
C LYS A 502 -4.62 -24.49 -9.74
N TYR A 503 -4.77 -25.48 -10.61
CA TYR A 503 -4.72 -25.26 -12.05
C TYR A 503 -5.76 -24.21 -12.50
N GLN A 504 -7.00 -24.28 -12.03
CA GLN A 504 -8.03 -23.32 -12.41
C GLN A 504 -7.74 -21.88 -11.93
N LEU A 505 -7.14 -21.71 -10.76
CA LEU A 505 -6.77 -20.38 -10.24
C LEU A 505 -5.51 -19.82 -10.91
N LEU A 506 -4.51 -20.68 -11.11
CA LEU A 506 -3.19 -20.28 -11.59
C LEU A 506 -3.10 -20.20 -13.11
N HIS A 507 -3.92 -20.96 -13.84
CA HIS A 507 -4.07 -20.83 -15.28
C HIS A 507 -4.95 -19.62 -15.67
N SER A 508 -4.61 -18.44 -15.16
CA SER A 508 -5.38 -17.22 -15.35
C SER A 508 -5.39 -16.78 -16.82
N LYS A 509 -6.58 -16.77 -17.43
CA LYS A 509 -6.83 -16.28 -18.78
C LYS A 509 -7.89 -15.19 -18.75
N ASN A 510 -7.75 -14.18 -19.60
CA ASN A 510 -8.82 -13.20 -19.80
C ASN A 510 -9.98 -13.78 -20.64
N SER A 511 -11.02 -12.98 -20.88
CA SER A 511 -12.20 -13.35 -21.67
C SER A 511 -11.91 -13.74 -23.13
N ARG A 512 -10.73 -13.41 -23.67
CA ARG A 512 -10.25 -13.82 -25.00
C ARG A 512 -9.39 -15.08 -24.95
N GLY A 513 -9.21 -15.69 -23.78
CA GLY A 513 -8.34 -16.84 -23.58
C GLY A 513 -6.84 -16.49 -23.60
N THR A 514 -6.45 -15.21 -23.51
CA THR A 514 -5.05 -14.82 -23.40
C THR A 514 -4.54 -15.11 -21.97
N PRO A 515 -3.47 -15.91 -21.80
CA PRO A 515 -2.91 -16.18 -20.47
C PRO A 515 -2.24 -14.94 -19.84
N GLY A 516 -2.26 -14.85 -18.52
CA GLY A 516 -1.58 -13.76 -17.78
C GLY A 516 -0.07 -13.72 -18.03
N LEU A 517 0.60 -14.87 -18.08
CA LEU A 517 2.04 -14.94 -18.38
C LEU A 517 2.37 -14.38 -19.79
N PHE A 518 1.46 -14.53 -20.76
CA PHE A 518 1.59 -13.91 -22.08
C PHE A 518 1.50 -12.37 -21.98
N ALA A 519 0.58 -11.84 -21.18
CA ALA A 519 0.45 -10.40 -20.96
C ALA A 519 1.70 -9.81 -20.26
N ALA A 520 2.25 -10.51 -19.26
CA ALA A 520 3.49 -10.13 -18.60
C ALA A 520 4.68 -10.09 -19.58
N LEU A 521 4.82 -11.11 -20.43
CA LEU A 521 5.83 -11.17 -21.50
C LEU A 521 5.67 -10.03 -22.52
N ARG A 522 4.43 -9.70 -22.88
CA ARG A 522 4.13 -8.58 -23.79
C ARG A 522 4.54 -7.24 -23.21
N ASN A 523 4.37 -7.05 -21.91
CA ASN A 523 4.64 -5.79 -21.23
C ASN A 523 6.06 -5.71 -20.63
N GLY A 524 6.86 -6.78 -20.74
CA GLY A 524 8.27 -6.76 -20.31
C GLY A 524 8.47 -6.82 -18.80
N HIS A 525 7.54 -7.43 -18.06
CA HIS A 525 7.62 -7.51 -16.59
C HIS A 525 8.57 -8.63 -16.12
N THR A 526 9.88 -8.40 -16.31
CA THR A 526 10.96 -9.37 -16.09
C THR A 526 10.91 -10.08 -14.74
N ASP A 527 10.87 -9.33 -13.63
CA ASP A 527 10.86 -9.92 -12.27
C ASP A 527 9.59 -10.70 -11.99
N THR A 528 8.45 -10.22 -12.49
CA THR A 528 7.16 -10.90 -12.39
C THR A 528 7.18 -12.25 -13.11
N ILE A 529 7.70 -12.29 -14.33
CA ILE A 529 7.81 -13.51 -15.15
C ILE A 529 8.69 -14.54 -14.44
N LYS A 530 9.88 -14.11 -13.97
CA LYS A 530 10.80 -14.96 -13.21
C LYS A 530 10.13 -15.55 -11.97
N THR A 531 9.44 -14.70 -11.22
CA THR A 531 8.76 -15.08 -9.97
C THR A 531 7.63 -16.06 -10.24
N TYR A 532 6.76 -15.75 -11.21
CA TYR A 532 5.63 -16.61 -11.58
C TYR A 532 6.09 -17.99 -12.06
N ILE A 533 7.06 -18.05 -12.99
CA ILE A 533 7.55 -19.34 -13.52
C ILE A 533 8.15 -20.18 -12.39
N LYS A 534 9.01 -19.60 -11.55
CA LYS A 534 9.61 -20.30 -10.40
C LYS A 534 8.56 -20.81 -9.41
N ALA A 535 7.57 -19.97 -9.11
CA ALA A 535 6.50 -20.33 -8.20
C ALA A 535 5.71 -21.53 -8.76
N ILE A 536 5.21 -21.45 -10.00
CA ILE A 536 4.47 -22.53 -10.67
C ILE A 536 5.28 -23.83 -10.78
N SER A 537 6.55 -23.75 -11.17
CA SER A 537 7.39 -24.95 -11.33
C SER A 537 7.58 -25.70 -10.01
N ASN A 538 7.65 -24.98 -8.90
CA ASN A 538 7.94 -25.55 -7.59
C ASN A 538 6.71 -26.14 -6.89
N ILE A 539 5.48 -25.86 -7.36
CA ILE A 539 4.26 -26.39 -6.75
C ILE A 539 4.26 -27.91 -6.80
N GLN A 540 3.96 -28.54 -5.67
CA GLN A 540 3.76 -29.99 -5.55
C GLN A 540 2.30 -30.26 -5.16
N ASP A 541 1.41 -30.25 -6.15
CA ASP A 541 -0.03 -30.49 -5.95
C ASP A 541 -0.62 -31.18 -7.19
N ASP A 542 -1.34 -32.29 -6.97
CA ASP A 542 -1.89 -33.13 -8.02
C ASP A 542 -2.84 -32.40 -8.97
N SER A 543 -3.52 -31.35 -8.50
CA SER A 543 -4.45 -30.57 -9.33
C SER A 543 -3.76 -29.77 -10.43
N ILE A 544 -2.45 -29.48 -10.29
CA ILE A 544 -1.67 -28.69 -11.27
C ILE A 544 -0.48 -29.44 -11.86
N ASN A 545 0.05 -30.47 -11.21
CA ASN A 545 1.27 -31.16 -11.66
C ASN A 545 1.22 -31.61 -13.13
N SER A 546 0.11 -32.21 -13.58
CA SER A 546 -0.07 -32.63 -14.98
C SER A 546 -0.32 -31.48 -15.96
N HIS A 547 -0.55 -30.26 -15.46
CA HIS A 547 -0.93 -29.09 -16.25
C HIS A 547 0.10 -27.97 -16.25
N LYS A 548 1.22 -28.10 -15.52
CA LYS A 548 2.26 -27.04 -15.45
C LYS A 548 2.77 -26.64 -16.84
N GLN A 549 2.93 -27.59 -17.76
CA GLN A 549 3.31 -27.31 -19.16
C GLN A 549 2.32 -26.35 -19.83
N GLU A 550 1.02 -26.56 -19.61
CA GLU A 550 -0.04 -25.73 -20.20
C GLU A 550 -0.05 -24.33 -19.59
N VAL A 551 0.08 -24.23 -18.26
CA VAL A 551 0.14 -22.96 -17.52
C VAL A 551 1.34 -22.11 -17.96
N LEU A 552 2.49 -22.74 -18.16
CA LEU A 552 3.74 -22.09 -18.56
C LEU A 552 3.85 -21.83 -20.07
N ALA A 553 2.97 -22.40 -20.89
CA ALA A 553 3.03 -22.29 -22.36
C ALA A 553 2.97 -20.84 -22.84
N ALA A 554 2.20 -19.98 -22.15
CA ALA A 554 2.01 -18.57 -22.50
C ALA A 554 1.74 -18.37 -24.00
N LYS A 555 0.75 -19.09 -24.56
CA LYS A 555 0.36 -19.01 -25.98
C LYS A 555 -1.02 -18.38 -26.14
N HIS A 556 -1.18 -17.54 -27.15
CA HIS A 556 -2.48 -17.00 -27.57
C HIS A 556 -2.56 -17.00 -29.10
N ASN A 557 -3.58 -17.65 -29.69
CA ASN A 557 -3.73 -17.80 -31.15
C ASN A 557 -2.46 -18.32 -31.85
N ASN A 558 -1.81 -19.35 -31.30
CA ASN A 558 -0.53 -19.93 -31.74
C ASN A 558 0.70 -19.01 -31.65
N VAL A 559 0.52 -17.77 -31.20
CA VAL A 559 1.61 -16.85 -30.89
C VAL A 559 2.15 -17.16 -29.51
N SER A 560 3.46 -17.36 -29.37
CA SER A 560 4.07 -17.57 -28.06
C SER A 560 4.44 -16.25 -27.39
N GLY A 561 4.36 -16.20 -26.06
CA GLY A 561 4.72 -15.01 -25.28
C GLY A 561 6.19 -14.62 -25.47
N LEU A 562 7.09 -15.60 -25.60
CA LEU A 562 8.49 -15.34 -25.91
C LEU A 562 8.65 -14.62 -27.26
N PHE A 563 7.86 -14.98 -28.29
CA PHE A 563 7.87 -14.24 -29.55
C PHE A 563 7.42 -12.78 -29.38
N ILE A 564 6.38 -12.53 -28.59
CA ILE A 564 5.93 -11.15 -28.35
C ILE A 564 6.99 -10.35 -27.57
N ALA A 565 7.67 -10.94 -26.58
CA ALA A 565 8.78 -10.28 -25.89
C ALA A 565 9.92 -9.92 -26.85
N LEU A 566 10.24 -10.82 -27.80
CA LEU A 566 11.19 -10.56 -28.89
C LEU A 566 10.74 -9.41 -29.79
N GLN A 567 9.48 -9.42 -30.24
CA GLN A 567 8.91 -8.38 -31.12
C GLN A 567 8.91 -7.00 -30.45
N ASN A 568 8.62 -6.95 -29.15
CA ASN A 568 8.60 -5.71 -28.37
C ASN A 568 9.99 -5.26 -27.87
N ASN A 569 11.06 -5.97 -28.23
CA ASN A 569 12.45 -5.67 -27.85
C ASN A 569 12.70 -5.66 -26.32
N HIS A 570 12.02 -6.53 -25.57
CA HIS A 570 12.20 -6.65 -24.11
C HIS A 570 13.43 -7.50 -23.77
N VAL A 571 14.62 -6.95 -23.99
CA VAL A 571 15.93 -7.63 -23.89
C VAL A 571 16.11 -8.42 -22.59
N ASP A 572 15.92 -7.79 -21.43
CA ASP A 572 16.11 -8.45 -20.14
C ASP A 572 15.08 -9.57 -19.92
N THR A 573 13.84 -9.34 -20.34
CA THR A 573 12.77 -10.35 -20.27
C THR A 573 13.11 -11.59 -21.10
N ILE A 574 13.67 -11.42 -22.30
CA ILE A 574 14.07 -12.54 -23.16
C ILE A 574 15.12 -13.40 -22.46
N LYS A 575 16.20 -12.77 -21.95
CA LYS A 575 17.29 -13.47 -21.26
C LYS A 575 16.77 -14.21 -20.03
N ILE A 576 16.03 -13.50 -19.16
CA ILE A 576 15.51 -14.06 -17.92
C ILE A 576 14.46 -15.14 -18.15
N TYR A 577 13.59 -15.03 -19.16
CA TYR A 577 12.63 -16.09 -19.48
C TYR A 577 13.37 -17.38 -19.86
N ILE A 578 14.35 -17.29 -20.77
CA ILE A 578 15.13 -18.45 -21.22
C ILE A 578 15.90 -19.09 -20.05
N GLU A 579 16.60 -18.26 -19.26
CA GLU A 579 17.33 -18.71 -18.07
C GLU A 579 16.39 -19.37 -17.05
N THR A 580 15.20 -18.81 -16.84
CA THR A 580 14.27 -19.36 -15.85
C THR A 580 13.67 -20.68 -16.32
N ILE A 581 13.27 -20.80 -17.60
CA ILE A 581 12.75 -22.04 -18.18
C ILE A 581 13.80 -23.16 -18.14
N ILE A 582 15.06 -22.86 -18.46
CA ILE A 582 16.10 -23.90 -18.48
C ILE A 582 16.38 -24.45 -17.07
N ASN A 583 16.26 -23.60 -16.05
CA ASN A 583 16.48 -23.91 -14.64
C ASN A 583 15.28 -24.58 -13.95
N ILE A 584 14.15 -24.79 -14.64
CA ILE A 584 13.02 -25.57 -14.09
C ILE A 584 13.49 -27.00 -13.78
N ASN A 585 13.38 -27.44 -12.53
CA ASN A 585 13.71 -28.80 -12.11
C ASN A 585 12.49 -29.73 -12.16
N ASP A 586 11.86 -29.82 -13.33
CA ASP A 586 10.70 -30.68 -13.58
C ASP A 586 10.88 -31.33 -14.97
N SER A 587 11.05 -32.65 -14.99
CA SER A 587 11.29 -33.41 -16.23
C SER A 587 10.05 -33.60 -17.09
N THR A 588 8.86 -33.34 -16.55
CA THR A 588 7.59 -33.40 -17.29
C THR A 588 7.39 -32.18 -18.19
N ILE A 589 8.11 -31.09 -17.90
CA ILE A 589 8.07 -29.85 -18.68
C ILE A 589 8.90 -29.98 -19.94
N ASN A 590 8.25 -29.80 -21.09
CA ASN A 590 8.92 -29.74 -22.38
C ASN A 590 9.52 -28.34 -22.59
N LYS A 591 10.72 -28.15 -22.05
CA LYS A 591 11.50 -26.90 -22.14
C LYS A 591 11.75 -26.49 -23.60
N GLN A 592 11.99 -27.43 -24.51
CA GLN A 592 12.19 -27.13 -25.93
C GLN A 592 10.97 -26.43 -26.52
N GLU A 593 9.76 -26.90 -26.19
CA GLU A 593 8.52 -26.30 -26.67
C GLU A 593 8.33 -24.87 -26.11
N LEU A 594 8.57 -24.67 -24.82
CA LEU A 594 8.44 -23.35 -24.18
C LEU A 594 9.43 -22.32 -24.75
N LEU A 595 10.64 -22.77 -25.13
CA LEU A 595 11.67 -21.93 -25.75
C LEU A 595 11.45 -21.69 -27.26
N THR A 596 10.50 -22.40 -27.88
CA THR A 596 10.19 -22.23 -29.31
C THR A 596 9.32 -20.99 -29.50
N ALA A 597 9.95 -19.88 -29.90
CA ALA A 597 9.27 -18.65 -30.24
C ALA A 597 8.50 -18.80 -31.57
N THR A 598 7.18 -18.59 -31.59
CA THR A 598 6.35 -18.72 -32.80
C THR A 598 5.47 -17.50 -33.01
N SER A 599 5.45 -17.00 -34.25
CA SER A 599 4.57 -15.92 -34.70
C SER A 599 3.19 -16.42 -35.11
N HIS A 600 2.27 -15.51 -35.42
CA HIS A 600 0.91 -15.82 -35.89
C HIS A 600 0.88 -16.57 -37.25
N LEU A 601 1.95 -16.47 -38.04
CA LEU A 601 2.14 -17.23 -39.28
C LEU A 601 2.90 -18.55 -39.04
N ASN A 602 3.07 -18.97 -37.78
CA ASN A 602 3.88 -20.10 -37.36
C ASN A 602 5.36 -20.02 -37.79
N ASN A 603 5.84 -18.85 -38.23
CA ASN A 603 7.27 -18.64 -38.47
C ASN A 603 8.02 -18.60 -37.13
N PRO A 604 9.25 -19.14 -37.05
CA PRO A 604 10.10 -18.98 -35.88
C PRO A 604 10.30 -17.50 -35.52
N GLY A 605 10.38 -17.23 -34.22
CA GLY A 605 10.52 -15.86 -33.71
C GLY A 605 11.77 -15.19 -34.26
N LEU A 606 12.91 -15.89 -34.21
CA LEU A 606 14.20 -15.40 -34.74
C LEU A 606 14.12 -15.02 -36.22
N PHE A 607 13.41 -15.82 -37.06
CA PHE A 607 13.19 -15.47 -38.46
C PHE A 607 12.49 -14.11 -38.60
N THR A 608 11.44 -13.90 -37.82
CA THR A 608 10.55 -12.74 -37.93
C THR A 608 11.24 -11.46 -37.43
N ILE A 609 11.83 -11.49 -36.24
CA ILE A 609 12.48 -10.32 -35.65
C ILE A 609 13.74 -9.88 -36.41
N MET A 610 14.40 -10.80 -37.12
CA MET A 610 15.46 -10.44 -38.08
C MET A 610 14.94 -9.59 -39.23
N GLN A 611 13.69 -9.79 -39.67
CA GLN A 611 13.08 -8.97 -40.73
C GLN A 611 12.54 -7.63 -40.21
N GLU A 612 12.33 -7.51 -38.90
CA GLU A 612 11.88 -6.29 -38.23
C GLU A 612 13.04 -5.43 -37.68
N ASP A 613 14.29 -5.81 -37.97
CA ASP A 613 15.52 -5.12 -37.55
C ASP A 613 15.63 -4.92 -36.02
N LYS A 614 15.12 -5.88 -35.22
CA LYS A 614 15.23 -5.89 -33.74
C LYS A 614 16.57 -6.44 -33.28
N VAL A 615 17.66 -5.69 -33.53
CA VAL A 615 19.04 -6.16 -33.33
C VAL A 615 19.29 -6.63 -31.89
N ASP A 616 18.90 -5.83 -30.90
CA ASP A 616 19.14 -6.14 -29.49
C ASP A 616 18.40 -7.41 -29.04
N ALA A 617 17.13 -7.58 -29.45
CA ALA A 617 16.38 -8.80 -29.17
C ALA A 617 17.00 -10.04 -29.83
N VAL A 618 17.51 -9.90 -31.05
CA VAL A 618 18.22 -10.98 -31.76
C VAL A 618 19.49 -11.36 -31.03
N GLU A 619 20.31 -10.38 -30.64
CA GLU A 619 21.52 -10.59 -29.87
C GLU A 619 21.20 -11.29 -28.55
N ALA A 620 20.26 -10.74 -27.78
CA ALA A 620 19.85 -11.29 -26.50
C ALA A 620 19.32 -12.73 -26.59
N TYR A 621 18.51 -13.03 -27.62
CA TYR A 621 18.00 -14.37 -27.86
C TYR A 621 19.13 -15.35 -28.22
N ILE A 622 20.02 -14.96 -29.14
CA ILE A 622 21.15 -15.80 -29.55
C ILE A 622 22.07 -16.08 -28.37
N GLU A 623 22.48 -15.05 -27.63
CA GLU A 623 23.34 -15.18 -26.44
C GLU A 623 22.72 -16.14 -25.42
N ALA A 624 21.46 -15.93 -25.04
CA ALA A 624 20.77 -16.75 -24.05
C ALA A 624 20.63 -18.22 -24.51
N ILE A 625 20.35 -18.48 -25.79
CA ILE A 625 20.29 -19.86 -26.32
C ILE A 625 21.68 -20.50 -26.40
N GLU A 626 22.73 -19.74 -26.75
CA GLU A 626 24.09 -20.24 -26.77
C GLU A 626 24.60 -20.66 -25.39
N GLU A 627 24.20 -19.96 -24.34
CA GLU A 627 24.56 -20.26 -22.94
C GLU A 627 23.87 -21.52 -22.39
N ILE A 628 22.84 -22.05 -23.05
CA ILE A 628 22.12 -23.25 -22.58
C ILE A 628 23.06 -24.46 -22.56
N ASN A 629 23.41 -24.96 -21.38
CA ASN A 629 24.22 -26.18 -21.23
C ASN A 629 23.32 -27.41 -20.98
N ASN A 630 22.36 -27.65 -21.88
CA ASN A 630 21.44 -28.80 -21.78
C ASN A 630 21.39 -29.56 -23.13
N PRO A 631 21.84 -30.83 -23.18
CA PRO A 631 21.91 -31.60 -24.43
C PRO A 631 20.53 -32.01 -24.98
N MET A 632 19.47 -31.94 -24.16
CA MET A 632 18.09 -32.23 -24.60
C MET A 632 17.47 -31.07 -25.38
N ILE A 633 18.08 -29.89 -25.33
CA ILE A 633 17.65 -28.72 -26.10
C ILE A 633 18.38 -28.69 -27.44
N ASP A 634 17.60 -28.76 -28.51
CA ASP A 634 18.09 -28.60 -29.87
C ASP A 634 18.23 -27.10 -30.18
N LYS A 635 19.39 -26.54 -29.82
CA LYS A 635 19.75 -25.13 -30.12
C LYS A 635 19.67 -24.84 -31.62
N GLY A 636 20.01 -25.82 -32.46
CA GLY A 636 19.99 -25.67 -33.91
C GLY A 636 18.59 -25.35 -34.42
N LYS A 637 17.57 -26.05 -33.90
CA LYS A 637 16.16 -25.74 -34.23
C LYS A 637 15.77 -24.32 -33.83
N LEU A 638 16.15 -23.89 -32.63
CA LEU A 638 15.83 -22.54 -32.12
C LEU A 638 16.54 -21.43 -32.91
N LEU A 639 17.77 -21.68 -33.38
CA LEU A 639 18.64 -20.69 -34.03
C LEU A 639 18.62 -20.70 -35.57
N SER A 640 18.11 -21.76 -36.21
CA SER A 640 18.16 -21.91 -37.68
C SER A 640 17.40 -20.85 -38.47
N ALA A 641 16.42 -20.18 -37.83
CA ALA A 641 15.62 -19.10 -38.41
C ALA A 641 15.03 -19.45 -39.81
N ILE A 642 14.47 -20.65 -39.96
CA ILE A 642 13.83 -21.09 -41.21
C ILE A 642 12.31 -20.88 -41.13
N SER A 643 11.75 -20.12 -42.06
CA SER A 643 10.30 -19.91 -42.16
C SER A 643 9.53 -21.21 -42.46
N ILE A 644 8.21 -21.21 -42.28
CA ILE A 644 7.34 -22.33 -42.70
C ILE A 644 7.42 -22.64 -44.20
N ASN A 645 7.78 -21.65 -45.02
CA ASN A 645 7.97 -21.81 -46.46
C ASN A 645 9.34 -22.38 -46.82
N ASN A 646 10.14 -22.78 -45.82
CA ASN A 646 11.51 -23.26 -45.95
C ASN A 646 12.44 -22.21 -46.59
N ILE A 647 12.24 -20.92 -46.29
CA ILE A 647 13.12 -19.80 -46.62
C ILE A 647 13.96 -19.44 -45.39
N SER A 648 15.27 -19.21 -45.59
CA SER A 648 16.17 -18.77 -44.52
C SER A 648 15.97 -17.29 -44.19
N GLY A 649 15.87 -16.97 -42.90
CA GLY A 649 15.80 -15.59 -42.40
C GLY A 649 17.07 -14.80 -42.72
N LEU A 650 18.24 -15.45 -42.65
CA LEU A 650 19.51 -14.86 -43.09
C LEU A 650 19.49 -14.51 -44.58
N TYR A 651 19.00 -15.42 -45.44
CA TYR A 651 18.86 -15.12 -46.86
C TYR A 651 17.94 -13.92 -47.11
N GLN A 652 16.76 -13.91 -46.47
CA GLN A 652 15.80 -12.83 -46.63
C GLN A 652 16.39 -11.48 -46.15
N ALA A 653 17.13 -11.51 -45.04
CA ALA A 653 17.80 -10.33 -44.49
C ALA A 653 18.89 -9.80 -45.43
N LEU A 654 19.71 -10.69 -46.00
CA LEU A 654 20.72 -10.33 -46.99
C LEU A 654 20.10 -9.75 -48.28
N LEU A 655 19.02 -10.37 -48.78
CA LEU A 655 18.33 -9.97 -50.00
C LEU A 655 17.71 -8.57 -49.87
N THR A 656 17.07 -8.32 -48.73
CA THR A 656 16.39 -7.05 -48.44
C THR A 656 17.32 -5.97 -47.88
N ASN A 657 18.63 -6.25 -47.80
CA ASN A 657 19.65 -5.36 -47.26
C ASN A 657 19.32 -4.85 -45.84
N LYS A 658 18.92 -5.78 -44.95
CA LYS A 658 18.74 -5.50 -43.51
C LYS A 658 20.02 -4.93 -42.87
N GLU A 659 19.86 -4.38 -41.67
CA GLU A 659 20.96 -3.75 -40.96
C GLU A 659 22.18 -4.68 -40.87
N ASP A 660 23.35 -4.11 -41.14
CA ASP A 660 24.60 -4.86 -41.15
C ASP A 660 24.94 -5.43 -39.76
N SER A 661 24.54 -4.72 -38.69
CA SER A 661 24.56 -5.17 -37.30
C SER A 661 23.75 -6.46 -37.14
N MET A 662 22.49 -6.50 -37.60
CA MET A 662 21.60 -7.67 -37.55
C MET A 662 22.24 -8.90 -38.19
N ILE A 663 22.73 -8.75 -39.42
CA ILE A 663 23.36 -9.85 -40.17
C ILE A 663 24.65 -10.30 -39.46
N SER A 664 25.45 -9.34 -38.96
CA SER A 664 26.67 -9.65 -38.23
C SER A 664 26.39 -10.45 -36.96
N THR A 665 25.38 -10.07 -36.17
CA THR A 665 24.98 -10.74 -34.92
C THR A 665 24.56 -12.17 -35.20
N TYR A 666 23.74 -12.40 -36.22
CA TYR A 666 23.32 -13.74 -36.60
C TYR A 666 24.50 -14.63 -37.07
N LEU A 667 25.46 -14.05 -37.81
CA LEU A 667 26.61 -14.80 -38.32
C LEU A 667 27.65 -15.17 -37.25
N LYS A 668 27.54 -14.64 -36.03
CA LYS A 668 28.37 -15.02 -34.87
C LYS A 668 27.94 -16.35 -34.23
N ILE A 669 26.78 -16.92 -34.61
CA ILE A 669 26.25 -18.15 -34.03
C ILE A 669 27.27 -19.32 -34.08
N LYS A 670 27.56 -19.92 -32.93
CA LYS A 670 28.41 -21.09 -32.75
C LYS A 670 27.67 -22.37 -33.16
N ASP A 671 27.57 -22.60 -34.46
CA ASP A 671 26.91 -23.76 -35.05
C ASP A 671 27.76 -25.04 -34.93
N ASN A 672 28.17 -25.47 -33.73
CA ASN A 672 29.17 -26.53 -33.54
C ASN A 672 28.83 -27.85 -34.26
N ASN A 673 27.57 -28.29 -34.18
CA ASN A 673 27.08 -29.52 -34.82
C ASN A 673 26.80 -29.35 -36.34
N GLY A 674 26.83 -28.13 -36.88
CA GLY A 674 26.58 -27.85 -38.29
C GLY A 674 25.10 -27.82 -38.67
N TYR A 675 24.19 -27.87 -37.69
CA TYR A 675 22.76 -27.92 -37.94
C TYR A 675 22.26 -26.65 -38.63
N CYS A 676 22.62 -25.46 -38.11
CA CYS A 676 22.17 -24.19 -38.68
C CYS A 676 22.65 -24.04 -40.12
N ALA A 677 23.96 -24.23 -40.37
CA ALA A 677 24.53 -24.14 -41.70
C ALA A 677 23.90 -25.15 -42.67
N ASN A 678 23.71 -26.39 -42.25
CA ASN A 678 23.08 -27.41 -43.09
C ASN A 678 21.62 -27.08 -43.42
N THR A 679 20.87 -26.55 -42.45
CA THR A 679 19.46 -26.23 -42.65
C THR A 679 19.30 -25.00 -43.55
N ILE A 680 20.09 -23.94 -43.32
CA ILE A 680 20.13 -22.74 -44.17
C ILE A 680 20.50 -23.11 -45.61
N MET A 681 21.56 -23.90 -45.79
CA MET A 681 22.03 -24.30 -47.13
C MET A 681 21.14 -25.33 -47.81
N ASN A 682 20.14 -25.90 -47.13
CA ASN A 682 19.13 -26.80 -47.74
C ASN A 682 17.73 -26.16 -47.78
N SER A 683 17.62 -24.85 -47.50
CA SER A 683 16.39 -24.09 -47.71
C SER A 683 16.00 -24.07 -49.20
N LYS A 684 14.77 -23.64 -49.54
CA LYS A 684 14.24 -23.55 -50.93
C LYS A 684 14.94 -22.51 -51.81
N VAL A 685 16.06 -21.97 -51.36
CA VAL A 685 16.81 -20.89 -52.01
C VAL A 685 18.08 -21.45 -52.63
N ASP A 686 18.52 -20.88 -53.76
CA ASP A 686 19.79 -21.26 -54.38
C ASP A 686 20.98 -20.98 -53.44
N LYS A 687 21.75 -22.03 -53.16
CA LYS A 687 22.95 -22.00 -52.31
C LYS A 687 24.03 -21.10 -52.89
N VAL A 688 24.14 -21.04 -54.22
CA VAL A 688 25.11 -20.16 -54.90
C VAL A 688 24.75 -18.71 -54.63
N GLU A 689 23.47 -18.38 -54.71
CA GLU A 689 22.95 -17.05 -54.42
C GLU A 689 23.17 -16.64 -52.96
N ILE A 690 22.92 -17.54 -52.00
CA ILE A 690 23.22 -17.28 -50.57
C ILE A 690 24.70 -16.92 -50.38
N LYS A 691 25.62 -17.72 -50.97
CA LYS A 691 27.06 -17.44 -50.86
C LYS A 691 27.44 -16.12 -51.52
N ARG A 692 26.85 -15.78 -52.67
CA ARG A 692 27.07 -14.51 -53.37
C ARG A 692 26.63 -13.32 -52.52
N LEU A 693 25.45 -13.40 -51.91
CA LEU A 693 24.92 -12.35 -51.03
C LEU A 693 25.76 -12.20 -49.76
N LEU A 694 26.20 -13.31 -49.14
CA LEU A 694 27.11 -13.27 -47.98
C LEU A 694 28.43 -12.57 -48.30
N LEU A 695 29.03 -12.84 -49.46
CA LEU A 695 30.26 -12.17 -49.90
C LEU A 695 30.02 -10.68 -50.16
N LYS A 696 28.89 -10.33 -50.80
CA LYS A 696 28.50 -8.93 -51.02
C LYS A 696 28.33 -8.19 -49.69
N TRP A 697 27.67 -8.82 -48.72
CA TRP A 697 27.53 -8.30 -47.36
C TRP A 697 28.90 -8.12 -46.68
N ALA A 698 29.77 -9.14 -46.73
CA ALA A 698 31.08 -9.10 -46.09
C ALA A 698 32.00 -7.98 -46.64
N TYR A 699 31.84 -7.61 -47.92
CA TYR A 699 32.57 -6.49 -48.55
C TYR A 699 32.03 -5.11 -48.16
N ARG A 700 30.72 -4.97 -47.94
CA ARG A 700 30.13 -3.69 -47.53
C ARG A 700 30.24 -3.44 -46.02
N TYR A 701 30.28 -4.50 -45.20
CA TYR A 701 30.26 -4.41 -43.75
C TYR A 701 31.48 -3.65 -43.22
N LYS A 702 31.32 -2.58 -42.43
CA LYS A 702 32.41 -1.65 -42.05
C LYS A 702 32.64 -1.44 -40.54
N GLN A 703 32.01 -2.21 -39.64
CA GLN A 703 32.20 -1.99 -38.20
C GLN A 703 33.63 -2.30 -37.70
N GLY A 704 34.14 -1.42 -36.84
CA GLY A 704 35.22 -1.63 -35.84
C GLY A 704 36.54 -2.16 -36.38
N VAL A 705 37.57 -1.30 -36.44
CA VAL A 705 38.94 -1.64 -36.86
C VAL A 705 39.42 -2.94 -36.18
N ASN A 706 39.68 -4.00 -36.97
CA ASN A 706 39.96 -5.40 -36.63
C ASN A 706 38.77 -6.37 -36.66
N LYS A 707 38.28 -6.71 -37.88
CA LYS A 707 37.38 -7.86 -38.09
C LYS A 707 38.17 -9.16 -38.05
N ASN A 708 37.93 -10.01 -37.06
CA ASN A 708 38.48 -11.36 -37.05
C ASN A 708 37.44 -12.36 -37.58
N ILE A 709 37.75 -13.06 -38.67
CA ILE A 709 36.83 -14.06 -39.25
C ILE A 709 36.47 -15.18 -38.26
N LYS A 710 37.33 -15.45 -37.27
CA LYS A 710 37.08 -16.44 -36.21
C LYS A 710 35.87 -16.08 -35.34
N ASP A 711 35.49 -14.80 -35.31
CA ASP A 711 34.32 -14.32 -34.58
C ASP A 711 33.01 -14.61 -35.32
N TYR A 712 33.08 -15.07 -36.58
CA TYR A 712 31.91 -15.39 -37.42
C TYR A 712 31.87 -16.87 -37.84
N PRO A 713 31.76 -17.81 -36.87
CA PRO A 713 31.81 -19.24 -37.15
C PRO A 713 30.71 -19.72 -38.11
N LEU A 714 29.50 -19.16 -38.06
CA LEU A 714 28.43 -19.53 -38.99
C LEU A 714 28.76 -19.07 -40.43
N LEU A 715 29.33 -17.87 -40.61
CA LEU A 715 29.80 -17.40 -41.92
C LEU A 715 30.83 -18.36 -42.53
N ILE A 716 31.82 -18.77 -41.72
CA ILE A 716 32.83 -19.75 -42.12
C ILE A 716 32.17 -21.03 -42.62
N LYS A 717 31.21 -21.59 -41.86
CA LYS A 717 30.53 -22.83 -42.23
C LYS A 717 29.69 -22.70 -43.49
N LEU A 718 28.95 -21.60 -43.66
CA LEU A 718 28.11 -21.35 -44.84
C LEU A 718 28.96 -21.23 -46.12
N LEU A 719 30.05 -20.46 -46.10
CA LEU A 719 30.93 -20.32 -47.27
C LEU A 719 31.71 -21.61 -47.58
N SER A 720 32.05 -22.39 -46.55
CA SER A 720 32.77 -23.66 -46.66
C SER A 720 31.88 -24.85 -47.03
N TYR A 721 30.55 -24.68 -47.09
CA TYR A 721 29.61 -25.75 -47.37
C TYR A 721 29.82 -26.35 -48.79
N ASN A 722 29.96 -27.68 -48.89
CA ASN A 722 30.16 -28.41 -50.15
C ASN A 722 29.17 -29.58 -50.29
N ARG A 723 28.74 -29.90 -51.53
CA ARG A 723 27.72 -30.94 -51.82
C ARG A 723 28.16 -32.39 -51.52
N SER A 724 29.47 -32.69 -51.42
CA SER A 724 29.99 -34.05 -51.39
C SER A 724 31.06 -34.26 -50.31
N SER A 725 30.87 -35.25 -49.44
CA SER A 725 31.73 -35.61 -48.31
C SER A 725 33.04 -36.34 -48.66
N ILE A 726 33.38 -36.49 -49.95
CA ILE A 726 34.34 -37.53 -50.38
C ILE A 726 35.79 -37.03 -50.54
N PHE A 727 36.05 -35.72 -50.63
CA PHE A 727 37.43 -35.18 -50.64
C PHE A 727 37.56 -33.89 -49.81
N LYS A 728 37.96 -34.02 -48.54
CA LYS A 728 38.35 -32.88 -47.68
C LYS A 728 39.82 -32.55 -47.89
N LYS A 729 40.13 -31.39 -48.48
CA LYS A 729 41.34 -30.58 -48.18
C LYS A 729 41.49 -29.25 -48.94
N ALA A 730 40.58 -28.85 -49.83
CA ALA A 730 40.67 -27.57 -50.53
C ALA A 730 39.74 -26.50 -49.94
N ILE A 731 40.28 -25.30 -49.69
CA ILE A 731 39.49 -24.09 -49.35
C ILE A 731 38.49 -23.83 -50.50
N THR A 732 37.21 -23.65 -50.18
CA THR A 732 36.17 -23.37 -51.19
C THR A 732 36.46 -22.06 -51.93
N ALA A 733 36.03 -21.94 -53.18
CA ALA A 733 36.22 -20.71 -53.96
C ALA A 733 35.65 -19.48 -53.25
N SER A 734 34.47 -19.61 -52.64
CA SER A 734 33.85 -18.54 -51.85
C SER A 734 34.68 -18.15 -50.62
N MET A 735 35.32 -19.11 -49.95
CA MET A 735 36.19 -18.81 -48.81
C MET A 735 37.50 -18.16 -49.24
N LYS A 736 38.11 -18.59 -50.36
CA LYS A 736 39.26 -17.90 -50.96
C LYS A 736 38.92 -16.44 -51.30
N GLN A 737 37.73 -16.23 -51.85
CA GLN A 737 37.24 -14.91 -52.23
C GLN A 737 37.00 -13.99 -51.01
N LEU A 738 36.47 -14.52 -49.90
CA LEU A 738 36.37 -13.75 -48.65
C LEU A 738 37.76 -13.39 -48.12
N CYS A 739 38.68 -14.37 -48.04
CA CYS A 739 40.03 -14.13 -47.53
C CYS A 739 40.82 -13.14 -48.40
N SER A 740 40.59 -13.07 -49.71
CA SER A 740 41.30 -12.11 -50.58
C SER A 740 41.02 -10.64 -50.27
N HIS A 741 40.00 -10.34 -49.45
CA HIS A 741 39.66 -8.99 -49.04
C HIS A 741 40.47 -8.55 -47.82
N ILE A 742 41.16 -7.42 -47.93
CA ILE A 742 42.16 -6.94 -46.96
C ILE A 742 41.62 -6.87 -45.52
N ASP A 743 40.35 -6.46 -45.36
CA ASP A 743 39.66 -6.38 -44.07
C ASP A 743 39.44 -7.73 -43.36
N TRP A 744 39.44 -8.84 -44.10
CA TRP A 744 39.22 -10.20 -43.57
C TRP A 744 40.52 -11.04 -43.58
N TYR A 745 41.55 -10.57 -44.29
CA TYR A 745 42.79 -11.29 -44.58
C TYR A 745 43.75 -11.42 -43.38
N GLN A 746 43.76 -10.47 -42.44
CA GLN A 746 44.81 -10.43 -41.39
C GLN A 746 44.72 -11.53 -40.31
N HIS A 747 43.57 -12.23 -40.16
CA HIS A 747 43.34 -13.19 -39.05
C HIS A 747 42.62 -14.51 -39.45
N GLY A 748 42.75 -14.96 -40.70
CA GLY A 748 42.18 -16.24 -41.15
C GLY A 748 42.59 -17.46 -40.29
N PRO A 749 41.73 -18.50 -40.13
CA PRO A 749 42.04 -19.69 -39.32
C PRO A 749 43.20 -20.55 -39.86
N TYR A 750 43.80 -20.15 -40.97
CA TYR A 750 44.83 -20.89 -41.71
C TYR A 750 46.02 -19.98 -42.07
N LYS A 751 46.59 -19.30 -41.06
CA LYS A 751 48.02 -19.00 -41.08
C LYS A 751 48.77 -20.20 -40.53
#